data_AF-A0A6B0ZP58-F1
#
_entry.id   AF-A0A6B0ZP58-F1
#
_cell.length_a   1.000
_cell.length_b   1.000
_cell.length_c   1.000
_cell.angle_alpha   90.00
_cell.angle_beta   90.00
_cell.angle_gamma   90.00
#
_symmetry.space_group_name_H-M   'P 1'
#
loop_
_entity.id
_entity.type
_entity.pdbx_description
1 polymer ?
#
loop_
_entity_poly.entity_id
_entity_poly.type
_entity_poly.pdbx_seq_one_letter_code
_entity_poly.pdbx_strand_id
1 'polypeptide(L)'
;MLAAGMPLLDDNLALHIPNYRLASYQSELPLLRQSRIPLMFDEDIHPGSSFLSMNPAVGYGQLRIIEQGERPNPRDIAIYEALPNELPRVAGIITTVPQTPLSHVNLRAVQDAVPNAFIQDALNNDTIDDLLDSYVRYEVTESGWSLRAASPTEIDAHYAALRPATTQVPQRDLSVTAITPLSSIGFEDWDAFGVKAANVAVLGTLGFPPGTVPEGFAVPFYFYDAFMTHNGFYDDIEEMLADEEFQTDFDVQEDMLKDLRKAIKKGQTPAWILEALTAMHATYPEGQSLRYRSSTNNEDLPGFSGAGLYDSKTQDPDETIEDGIDKSLKGVYASLWNFRAFAEREFHRIDHLAAAMGVLVHPNYTDELANGVAVSFDPIRGYDGFYYLNTQLGEDLVTNPDAYSEPEEILLHPSGNQIEILATSNQVEPGELLLTDAQLRQLGGHLEVIHDHFKALYDPAPGEPFAMEIEFKITSSNILAIKQARPWVFSPTNQTATGQPTITGTPQVDETLSADTSGIGDANGLTNVQFNYQWIRSDGSSDTNIVGATGQTHTLTQDDLGKVIKVQVSFTDDQGFSETLTSAATAAVSANPVETLWSAEMTVADYGSSSLGAYNDDTLFSNVTSSIQLQVKWLWYLETERKLYLAFRAPVSGTGDWTLHIDEQALDFPSGNSNFVFRNVDVSWTAGQVVNVRIVR
;
A
#
# COMPACT_ATOMS: atom_id res chain seq x y z
N MET A 1 -31.67 -19.68 -31.24
CA MET A 1 -31.72 -18.90 -32.51
C MET A 1 -30.34 -18.65 -33.09
N LEU A 2 -29.36 -18.19 -32.29
CA LEU A 2 -27.97 -17.96 -32.74
C LEU A 2 -27.29 -19.23 -33.28
N ALA A 3 -27.35 -20.35 -32.56
CA ALA A 3 -26.76 -21.63 -32.99
C ALA A 3 -27.31 -22.13 -34.34
N ALA A 4 -28.60 -21.90 -34.63
CA ALA A 4 -29.22 -22.30 -35.90
C ALA A 4 -28.73 -21.48 -37.11
N GLY A 5 -28.08 -20.33 -36.90
CA GLY A 5 -27.55 -19.46 -37.95
C GLY A 5 -26.02 -19.40 -38.02
N MET A 6 -25.31 -20.00 -37.07
CA MET A 6 -23.85 -19.92 -36.95
C MET A 6 -23.28 -21.31 -36.66
N PRO A 7 -22.89 -22.08 -37.70
CA PRO A 7 -22.41 -23.46 -37.55
C PRO A 7 -21.17 -23.61 -36.66
N LEU A 8 -20.40 -22.53 -36.44
CA LEU A 8 -19.25 -22.53 -35.52
C LEU A 8 -19.67 -22.67 -34.04
N LEU A 9 -20.93 -22.31 -33.73
CA LEU A 9 -21.49 -22.37 -32.37
C LEU A 9 -22.19 -23.71 -32.08
N ASP A 10 -22.33 -24.59 -33.06
CA ASP A 10 -22.79 -25.97 -32.84
C ASP A 10 -21.74 -26.66 -31.95
N ASP A 11 -22.17 -27.12 -30.77
CA ASP A 11 -21.33 -27.71 -29.71
C ASP A 11 -20.28 -26.79 -29.05
N ASN A 12 -20.18 -25.50 -29.41
CA ASN A 12 -19.24 -24.52 -28.82
C ASN A 12 -19.90 -23.36 -28.06
N LEU A 13 -21.20 -23.47 -27.78
CA LEU A 13 -21.97 -22.44 -27.08
C LEU A 13 -22.43 -22.97 -25.72
N ALA A 14 -21.96 -22.34 -24.64
CA ALA A 14 -22.45 -22.57 -23.28
C ALA A 14 -22.93 -21.25 -22.66
N LEU A 15 -23.85 -21.36 -21.71
CA LEU A 15 -24.32 -20.24 -20.90
C LEU A 15 -23.57 -20.24 -19.57
N HIS A 16 -22.78 -19.20 -19.32
CA HIS A 16 -22.06 -19.01 -18.06
C HIS A 16 -23.00 -18.48 -16.96
N ILE A 17 -22.98 -19.13 -15.79
CA ILE A 17 -23.71 -18.80 -14.58
C ILE A 17 -22.68 -18.43 -13.50
N PRO A 18 -22.40 -17.15 -13.28
CA PRO A 18 -21.48 -16.73 -12.23
C PRO A 18 -22.09 -16.93 -10.84
N ASN A 19 -21.26 -16.99 -9.80
CA ASN A 19 -21.65 -17.32 -8.42
C ASN A 19 -22.75 -16.39 -7.88
N TYR A 20 -22.69 -15.10 -8.20
CA TYR A 20 -23.72 -14.12 -7.83
C TYR A 20 -25.09 -14.35 -8.55
N ARG A 21 -25.16 -15.22 -9.56
CA ARG A 21 -26.43 -15.63 -10.21
C ARG A 21 -26.98 -16.97 -9.74
N LEU A 22 -26.34 -17.65 -8.78
CA LEU A 22 -26.79 -18.96 -8.29
C LEU A 22 -28.22 -18.95 -7.71
N ALA A 23 -28.62 -17.84 -7.06
CA ALA A 23 -29.97 -17.68 -6.51
C ALA A 23 -31.05 -17.51 -7.60
N SER A 24 -30.80 -16.65 -8.60
CA SER A 24 -31.74 -16.42 -9.72
C SER A 24 -31.81 -17.62 -10.68
N TYR A 25 -30.71 -18.39 -10.81
CA TYR A 25 -30.63 -19.65 -11.57
C TYR A 25 -31.72 -20.67 -11.21
N GLN A 26 -32.08 -20.80 -9.93
CA GLN A 26 -33.08 -21.80 -9.51
C GLN A 26 -34.46 -21.53 -10.10
N SER A 27 -34.80 -20.26 -10.33
CA SER A 27 -36.08 -19.83 -10.92
C SER A 27 -36.15 -20.06 -12.43
N GLU A 28 -35.01 -19.99 -13.13
CA GLU A 28 -34.90 -20.15 -14.59
C GLU A 28 -34.59 -21.59 -15.02
N LEU A 29 -34.21 -22.45 -14.06
CA LEU A 29 -33.89 -23.87 -14.23
C LEU A 29 -34.85 -24.64 -15.16
N PRO A 30 -36.18 -24.46 -15.05
CA PRO A 30 -37.12 -25.21 -15.89
C PRO A 30 -37.07 -24.79 -17.36
N LEU A 31 -36.74 -23.53 -17.65
CA LEU A 31 -36.62 -22.98 -19.01
C LEU A 31 -35.27 -23.34 -19.63
N LEU A 32 -34.19 -23.25 -18.84
CA LEU A 32 -32.83 -23.58 -19.28
C LEU A 32 -32.69 -25.06 -19.62
N ARG A 33 -33.31 -25.96 -18.83
CA ARG A 33 -33.38 -27.41 -19.15
C ARG A 33 -34.08 -27.70 -20.48
N GLN A 34 -35.00 -26.84 -20.93
CA GLN A 34 -35.68 -26.98 -22.22
C GLN A 34 -34.86 -26.44 -23.39
N SER A 35 -33.92 -25.52 -23.15
CA SER A 35 -33.13 -24.84 -24.18
C SER A 35 -32.06 -25.70 -24.86
N ARG A 36 -31.65 -26.81 -24.21
CA ARG A 36 -30.53 -27.70 -24.62
C ARG A 36 -29.16 -27.01 -24.73
N ILE A 37 -29.01 -25.79 -24.21
CA ILE A 37 -27.72 -25.10 -24.12
C ILE A 37 -26.96 -25.63 -22.89
N PRO A 38 -25.72 -26.13 -23.03
CA PRO A 38 -24.87 -26.48 -21.90
C PRO A 38 -24.69 -25.29 -20.95
N LEU A 39 -24.75 -25.54 -19.65
CA LEU A 39 -24.46 -24.54 -18.63
C LEU A 39 -23.00 -24.68 -18.20
N MET A 40 -22.34 -23.56 -17.93
CA MET A 40 -21.04 -23.51 -17.27
C MET A 40 -21.16 -22.64 -16.02
N PHE A 41 -20.74 -23.12 -14.86
CA PHE A 41 -20.64 -22.34 -13.63
C PHE A 41 -19.25 -21.71 -13.49
N ASP A 42 -19.07 -20.76 -12.57
CA ASP A 42 -17.71 -20.30 -12.20
C ASP A 42 -16.81 -21.49 -11.85
N GLU A 43 -17.37 -22.51 -11.20
CA GLU A 43 -16.72 -23.79 -10.88
C GLU A 43 -16.34 -24.63 -12.12
N ASP A 44 -17.01 -24.47 -13.26
CA ASP A 44 -16.68 -25.21 -14.49
C ASP A 44 -15.58 -24.50 -15.31
N ILE A 45 -15.46 -23.18 -15.15
CA ILE A 45 -14.45 -22.34 -15.79
C ILE A 45 -13.19 -22.29 -14.92
N HIS A 46 -13.38 -22.28 -13.61
CA HIS A 46 -12.38 -22.33 -12.56
C HIS A 46 -12.75 -23.49 -11.61
N PRO A 47 -12.30 -24.73 -11.86
CA PRO A 47 -12.55 -25.85 -10.95
C PRO A 47 -12.03 -25.54 -9.54
N GLY A 48 -12.95 -25.10 -8.67
CA GLY A 48 -12.75 -24.63 -7.30
C GLY A 48 -12.62 -23.11 -7.16
N SER A 49 -13.69 -22.39 -6.85
CA SER A 49 -13.55 -21.06 -6.24
C SER A 49 -13.36 -21.22 -4.72
N SER A 50 -12.27 -21.89 -4.34
CA SER A 50 -11.81 -22.02 -2.95
C SER A 50 -11.25 -20.70 -2.38
N PHE A 51 -11.49 -19.58 -3.05
CA PHE A 51 -10.91 -18.29 -2.76
C PHE A 51 -11.82 -17.16 -3.30
N LEU A 52 -12.00 -16.11 -2.49
CA LEU A 52 -12.56 -14.82 -2.91
C LEU A 52 -11.69 -13.71 -2.34
N SER A 53 -11.08 -12.92 -3.23
CA SER A 53 -10.33 -11.73 -2.86
C SER A 53 -11.29 -10.66 -2.37
N MET A 54 -11.10 -10.17 -1.14
CA MET A 54 -11.93 -9.12 -0.54
C MET A 54 -11.18 -7.79 -0.48
N ASN A 55 -9.91 -7.81 -0.06
CA ASN A 55 -9.01 -6.66 -0.10
C ASN A 55 -7.59 -7.10 -0.53
N PRO A 56 -7.19 -6.86 -1.79
CA PRO A 56 -5.82 -7.06 -2.23
C PRO A 56 -4.85 -6.16 -1.47
N ALA A 57 -3.92 -6.75 -0.73
CA ALA A 57 -2.91 -6.03 0.03
C ALA A 57 -1.81 -7.01 0.50
N VAL A 58 -0.81 -6.47 1.19
CA VAL A 58 0.25 -7.23 1.84
C VAL A 58 0.26 -6.92 3.33
N GLY A 59 0.31 -7.95 4.15
CA GLY A 59 0.35 -7.85 5.61
C GLY A 59 1.48 -8.68 6.19
N TYR A 60 2.00 -8.25 7.34
CA TYR A 60 3.05 -8.95 8.09
C TYR A 60 2.63 -9.11 9.55
N GLY A 61 2.59 -10.35 10.03
CA GLY A 61 2.08 -10.63 11.37
C GLY A 61 2.25 -12.08 11.79
N GLN A 62 1.77 -12.42 12.98
CA GLN A 62 1.73 -13.81 13.46
C GLN A 62 0.47 -14.49 12.93
N LEU A 63 0.61 -15.61 12.23
CA LEU A 63 -0.54 -16.35 11.71
C LEU A 63 -1.25 -17.10 12.84
N ARG A 64 -2.51 -16.77 13.12
CA ARG A 64 -3.24 -17.35 14.26
C ARG A 64 -4.69 -17.66 13.91
N ILE A 65 -5.16 -18.81 14.38
CA ILE A 65 -6.59 -19.13 14.42
C ILE A 65 -7.17 -18.40 15.63
N ILE A 66 -8.22 -17.62 15.40
CA ILE A 66 -8.88 -16.85 16.46
C ILE A 66 -10.12 -17.61 16.90
N GLU A 67 -10.11 -18.09 18.14
CA GLU A 67 -11.26 -18.79 18.70
C GLU A 67 -12.45 -17.84 18.93
N GLN A 68 -13.66 -18.40 19.03
CA GLN A 68 -14.86 -17.59 19.26
C GLN A 68 -14.75 -16.84 20.59
N GLY A 69 -14.76 -15.50 20.51
CA GLY A 69 -14.63 -14.63 21.68
C GLY A 69 -13.19 -14.35 22.10
N GLU A 70 -12.21 -14.98 21.47
CA GLU A 70 -10.81 -14.56 21.56
C GLU A 70 -10.62 -13.27 20.76
N ARG A 71 -9.74 -12.42 21.27
CA ARG A 71 -9.37 -11.16 20.64
C ARG A 71 -7.98 -11.27 20.01
N PRO A 72 -7.82 -10.97 18.71
CA PRO A 72 -6.50 -10.95 18.09
C PRO A 72 -5.70 -9.72 18.52
N ASN A 73 -4.38 -9.83 18.43
CA ASN A 73 -3.45 -8.72 18.56
C ASN A 73 -3.42 -7.88 17.26
N PRO A 74 -3.13 -6.55 17.32
CA PRO A 74 -2.87 -5.72 16.15
C PRO A 74 -1.85 -6.24 15.14
N ARG A 75 -0.96 -7.16 15.57
CA ARG A 75 0.06 -7.80 14.73
C ARG A 75 -0.28 -9.24 14.33
N ASP A 76 -1.50 -9.70 14.57
CA ASP A 76 -1.94 -11.04 14.15
C ASP A 76 -2.47 -11.01 12.71
N ILE A 77 -2.17 -12.04 11.94
CA ILE A 77 -2.92 -12.40 10.73
C ILE A 77 -3.95 -13.43 11.18
N ALA A 78 -5.20 -12.97 11.29
CA ALA A 78 -6.28 -13.67 11.97
C ALA A 78 -7.05 -14.58 11.00
N ILE A 79 -7.18 -15.86 11.37
CA ILE A 79 -8.01 -16.84 10.69
C ILE A 79 -9.31 -17.01 11.48
N TYR A 80 -10.43 -16.75 10.82
CA TYR A 80 -11.77 -16.83 11.40
C TYR A 80 -12.62 -17.92 10.75
N GLU A 81 -13.14 -18.82 11.60
CA GLU A 81 -14.12 -19.85 11.18
C GLU A 81 -15.52 -19.27 10.94
N ALA A 82 -15.84 -18.19 11.64
CA ALA A 82 -17.08 -17.44 11.53
C ALA A 82 -16.76 -15.95 11.59
N LEU A 83 -17.59 -15.12 10.93
CA LEU A 83 -17.39 -13.67 10.96
C LEU A 83 -17.47 -13.19 12.42
N PRO A 84 -16.45 -12.49 12.93
CA PRO A 84 -16.51 -11.91 14.26
C PRO A 84 -17.57 -10.82 14.28
N ASN A 85 -18.17 -10.55 15.46
CA ASN A 85 -19.11 -9.43 15.60
C ASN A 85 -18.39 -8.06 15.67
N GLU A 86 -17.13 -8.07 16.11
CA GLU A 86 -16.26 -6.91 16.15
C GLU A 86 -14.86 -7.34 15.71
N LEU A 87 -14.26 -6.54 14.83
CA LEU A 87 -12.90 -6.77 14.37
C LEU A 87 -11.98 -5.65 14.92
N PRO A 88 -11.10 -5.93 15.90
CA PRO A 88 -10.03 -5.00 16.24
C PRO A 88 -8.99 -4.96 15.11
N ARG A 89 -8.06 -4.00 15.14
CA ARG A 89 -6.93 -3.97 14.21
C ARG A 89 -6.22 -5.33 14.19
N VAL A 90 -5.86 -5.78 13.00
CA VAL A 90 -5.08 -6.99 12.71
C VAL A 90 -4.15 -6.69 11.54
N ALA A 91 -3.15 -7.54 11.31
CA ALA A 91 -2.21 -7.43 10.20
C ALA A 91 -2.68 -8.15 8.93
N GLY A 92 -3.78 -8.91 8.99
CA GLY A 92 -4.40 -9.60 7.88
C GLY A 92 -5.57 -10.47 8.32
N ILE A 93 -6.45 -10.81 7.39
CA ILE A 93 -7.71 -11.51 7.67
C ILE A 93 -7.90 -12.65 6.67
N ILE A 94 -8.15 -13.85 7.19
CA ILE A 94 -8.57 -15.02 6.42
C ILE A 94 -9.91 -15.50 7.00
N THR A 95 -10.95 -15.62 6.18
CA THR A 95 -12.23 -16.21 6.61
C THR A 95 -12.51 -17.51 5.89
N THR A 96 -13.13 -18.48 6.59
CA THR A 96 -13.66 -19.71 5.97
C THR A 96 -15.12 -19.59 5.55
N VAL A 97 -15.70 -18.39 5.70
CA VAL A 97 -17.05 -18.05 5.25
C VAL A 97 -16.99 -16.85 4.29
N PRO A 98 -17.80 -16.83 3.21
CA PRO A 98 -17.85 -15.71 2.28
C PRO A 98 -18.23 -14.40 2.96
N GLN A 99 -17.72 -13.29 2.42
CA GLN A 99 -17.99 -11.93 2.89
C GLN A 99 -18.62 -11.10 1.75
N THR A 100 -19.37 -10.06 2.09
CA THR A 100 -19.74 -9.00 1.15
C THR A 100 -18.74 -7.84 1.23
N PRO A 101 -18.58 -7.01 0.17
CA PRO A 101 -17.69 -5.84 0.23
C PRO A 101 -18.01 -4.86 1.36
N LEU A 102 -19.28 -4.77 1.75
CA LEU A 102 -19.80 -3.90 2.82
C LEU A 102 -19.79 -4.56 4.21
N SER A 103 -19.33 -5.80 4.35
CA SER A 103 -19.15 -6.42 5.66
C SER A 103 -18.21 -5.57 6.51
N HIS A 104 -18.50 -5.43 7.82
CA HIS A 104 -17.62 -4.63 8.70
C HIS A 104 -16.17 -5.17 8.70
N VAL A 105 -15.99 -6.48 8.50
CA VAL A 105 -14.69 -7.13 8.34
C VAL A 105 -13.95 -6.57 7.12
N ASN A 106 -14.59 -6.56 5.95
CA ASN A 106 -13.94 -6.07 4.73
C ASN A 106 -13.73 -4.55 4.75
N LEU A 107 -14.73 -3.78 5.19
CA LEU A 107 -14.59 -2.33 5.32
C LEU A 107 -13.41 -1.97 6.23
N ARG A 108 -13.21 -2.75 7.29
CA ARG A 108 -12.07 -2.57 8.18
C ARG A 108 -10.75 -2.95 7.51
N ALA A 109 -10.71 -4.05 6.77
CA ALA A 109 -9.54 -4.47 6.03
C ALA A 109 -9.06 -3.39 5.04
N VAL A 110 -10.00 -2.80 4.31
CA VAL A 110 -9.76 -1.71 3.36
C VAL A 110 -9.23 -0.47 4.08
N GLN A 111 -9.85 -0.07 5.20
CA GLN A 111 -9.41 1.07 6.01
C GLN A 111 -8.01 0.90 6.59
N ASP A 112 -7.68 -0.31 7.05
CA ASP A 112 -6.39 -0.60 7.66
C ASP A 112 -5.31 -0.97 6.62
N ALA A 113 -5.67 -1.00 5.33
CA ALA A 113 -4.83 -1.42 4.21
C ALA A 113 -4.20 -2.83 4.42
N VAL A 114 -4.98 -3.76 4.98
CA VAL A 114 -4.52 -5.13 5.29
C VAL A 114 -5.17 -6.18 4.40
N PRO A 115 -4.45 -7.28 4.06
CA PRO A 115 -4.99 -8.32 3.20
C PRO A 115 -6.21 -8.99 3.81
N ASN A 116 -7.27 -9.16 3.00
CA ASN A 116 -8.47 -9.88 3.38
C ASN A 116 -8.93 -10.79 2.25
N ALA A 117 -9.19 -12.06 2.56
CA ALA A 117 -9.80 -12.99 1.64
C ALA A 117 -10.63 -14.05 2.35
N PHE A 118 -11.66 -14.53 1.65
CA PHE A 118 -12.25 -15.82 1.96
C PHE A 118 -11.38 -16.91 1.32
N ILE A 119 -11.03 -17.93 2.11
CA ILE A 119 -10.30 -19.12 1.67
C ILE A 119 -11.10 -20.34 2.15
N GLN A 120 -11.62 -21.12 1.22
CA GLN A 120 -12.36 -22.34 1.53
C GLN A 120 -11.42 -23.35 2.21
N ASP A 121 -11.90 -23.95 3.30
CA ASP A 121 -11.16 -24.95 4.08
C ASP A 121 -9.76 -24.47 4.51
N ALA A 122 -9.59 -23.18 4.80
CA ALA A 122 -8.31 -22.58 5.22
C ALA A 122 -7.62 -23.36 6.36
N LEU A 123 -8.41 -23.93 7.28
CA LEU A 123 -7.90 -24.72 8.42
C LEU A 123 -7.31 -26.08 8.04
N ASN A 124 -7.62 -26.60 6.85
CA ASN A 124 -7.08 -27.86 6.34
C ASN A 124 -6.10 -27.62 5.19
N ASN A 125 -5.60 -26.39 5.04
CA ASN A 125 -4.66 -26.03 3.98
C ASN A 125 -3.22 -26.25 4.46
N ASP A 126 -2.46 -27.12 3.78
CA ASP A 126 -1.08 -27.47 4.14
C ASP A 126 -0.16 -26.24 4.26
N THR A 127 -0.34 -25.21 3.43
CA THR A 127 0.49 -23.98 3.48
C THR A 127 0.21 -23.14 4.72
N ILE A 128 -1.04 -23.14 5.18
CA ILE A 128 -1.44 -22.46 6.42
C ILE A 128 -0.95 -23.28 7.62
N ASP A 129 -1.21 -24.59 7.64
CA ASP A 129 -0.84 -25.49 8.74
C ASP A 129 0.67 -25.47 9.01
N ASP A 130 1.50 -25.50 7.97
CA ASP A 130 2.97 -25.44 8.07
C ASP A 130 3.49 -24.13 8.69
N LEU A 131 2.69 -23.06 8.67
CA LEU A 131 3.06 -21.72 9.11
C LEU A 131 2.24 -21.21 10.31
N LEU A 132 1.34 -22.02 10.87
CA LEU A 132 0.57 -21.66 12.05
C LEU A 132 1.49 -21.25 13.20
N ASP A 133 1.06 -20.25 13.96
CA ASP A 133 1.77 -19.60 15.07
C ASP A 133 3.13 -18.96 14.71
N SER A 134 3.53 -18.99 13.44
CA SER A 134 4.75 -18.38 12.94
C SER A 134 4.51 -16.95 12.46
N TYR A 135 5.59 -16.16 12.42
CA TYR A 135 5.59 -14.86 11.76
C TYR A 135 5.63 -15.03 10.25
N VAL A 136 4.69 -14.40 9.55
CA VAL A 136 4.48 -14.57 8.11
C VAL A 136 4.28 -13.24 7.39
N ARG A 137 4.59 -13.26 6.09
CA ARG A 137 4.06 -12.31 5.09
C ARG A 137 2.84 -12.96 4.43
N TYR A 138 1.72 -12.29 4.49
CA TYR A 138 0.48 -12.66 3.81
C TYR A 138 0.17 -11.67 2.70
N GLU A 139 -0.11 -12.15 1.51
CA GLU A 139 -0.47 -11.32 0.36
C GLU A 139 -1.72 -11.85 -0.30
N VAL A 140 -2.64 -10.94 -0.61
CA VAL A 140 -3.85 -11.19 -1.38
C VAL A 140 -3.76 -10.37 -2.65
N THR A 141 -4.05 -11.00 -3.77
CA THR A 141 -4.20 -10.38 -5.10
C THR A 141 -5.60 -10.66 -5.62
N GLU A 142 -6.01 -9.98 -6.69
CA GLU A 142 -7.33 -10.19 -7.30
C GLU A 142 -7.64 -11.66 -7.66
N SER A 143 -6.60 -12.46 -7.93
CA SER A 143 -6.76 -13.84 -8.44
C SER A 143 -6.17 -14.92 -7.53
N GLY A 144 -5.58 -14.56 -6.37
CA GLY A 144 -5.01 -15.55 -5.47
C GLY A 144 -4.35 -14.94 -4.25
N TRP A 145 -3.65 -15.78 -3.49
CA TRP A 145 -2.97 -15.39 -2.25
C TRP A 145 -1.65 -16.14 -2.08
N SER A 146 -0.76 -15.62 -1.22
CA SER A 146 0.48 -16.30 -0.84
C SER A 146 0.83 -16.09 0.63
N LEU A 147 1.48 -17.09 1.23
CA LEU A 147 2.04 -17.06 2.58
C LEU A 147 3.52 -17.50 2.54
N ARG A 148 4.36 -16.81 3.30
CA ARG A 148 5.73 -17.24 3.59
C ARG A 148 6.15 -16.83 5.00
N ALA A 149 7.13 -17.51 5.58
CA ALA A 149 7.76 -17.04 6.81
C ALA A 149 8.37 -15.64 6.65
N ALA A 150 8.30 -14.83 7.71
CA ALA A 150 8.87 -13.50 7.81
C ALA A 150 9.69 -13.34 9.09
N SER A 151 10.72 -12.50 9.03
CA SER A 151 11.53 -12.14 10.19
C SER A 151 10.83 -11.07 11.05
N PRO A 152 11.12 -10.98 12.36
CA PRO A 152 10.63 -9.89 13.20
C PRO A 152 11.00 -8.50 12.67
N THR A 153 12.16 -8.36 12.03
CA THR A 153 12.59 -7.10 11.41
C THR A 153 11.71 -6.68 10.25
N GLU A 154 11.26 -7.62 9.41
CA GLU A 154 10.29 -7.33 8.33
C GLU A 154 8.96 -6.87 8.91
N ILE A 155 8.47 -7.51 9.98
CA ILE A 155 7.23 -7.12 10.66
C ILE A 155 7.34 -5.72 11.24
N ASP A 156 8.41 -5.43 11.98
CA ASP A 156 8.59 -4.12 12.59
C ASP A 156 8.75 -3.02 11.54
N ALA A 157 9.47 -3.30 10.44
CA ALA A 157 9.61 -2.36 9.32
C ALA A 157 8.27 -2.08 8.64
N HIS A 158 7.48 -3.11 8.32
CA HIS A 158 6.17 -2.95 7.70
C HIS A 158 5.19 -2.21 8.62
N TYR A 159 5.14 -2.60 9.90
CA TYR A 159 4.29 -1.94 10.89
C TYR A 159 4.69 -0.46 11.09
N ALA A 160 5.99 -0.14 11.04
CA ALA A 160 6.45 1.24 11.12
C ALA A 160 6.10 2.05 9.86
N ALA A 161 6.10 1.43 8.68
CA ALA A 161 5.78 2.07 7.40
C ALA A 161 4.29 2.44 7.26
N LEU A 162 3.39 1.63 7.82
CA LEU A 162 1.94 1.92 7.81
C LEU A 162 1.52 3.09 8.72
N ARG A 163 2.37 3.45 9.68
CA ARG A 163 2.05 4.52 10.64
C ARG A 163 2.46 5.88 10.05
N PRO A 164 1.64 6.93 10.22
CA PRO A 164 2.06 8.30 9.93
C PRO A 164 3.42 8.62 10.56
N ALA A 165 4.31 9.28 9.83
CA ALA A 165 5.65 9.58 10.32
C ALA A 165 5.66 10.62 11.45
N THR A 166 4.67 11.50 11.46
CA THR A 166 4.54 12.61 12.42
C THR A 166 3.25 12.49 13.22
N THR A 167 3.29 12.98 14.46
CA THR A 167 2.09 13.15 15.26
C THR A 167 1.09 14.08 14.56
N GLN A 168 -0.17 13.68 14.55
CA GLN A 168 -1.28 14.45 14.02
C GLN A 168 -2.03 15.10 15.18
N VAL A 169 -2.31 16.40 15.07
CA VAL A 169 -3.07 17.16 16.07
C VAL A 169 -4.41 17.56 15.45
N PRO A 170 -5.51 16.86 15.80
CA PRO A 170 -6.85 17.21 15.36
C PRO A 170 -7.17 18.68 15.65
N GLN A 171 -7.78 19.38 14.68
CA GLN A 171 -8.29 20.73 14.92
C GLN A 171 -9.44 20.68 15.91
N ARG A 172 -9.53 21.68 16.78
CA ARG A 172 -10.54 21.74 17.83
C ARG A 172 -10.90 23.18 18.13
N ASP A 173 -11.93 23.70 17.47
CA ASP A 173 -12.46 25.01 17.78
C ASP A 173 -13.37 24.95 19.03
N LEU A 174 -12.94 25.65 20.07
CA LEU A 174 -13.70 25.80 21.32
C LEU A 174 -14.40 27.17 21.40
N SER A 175 -14.31 27.99 20.35
CA SER A 175 -14.97 29.31 20.28
C SER A 175 -16.49 29.20 20.12
N VAL A 176 -16.96 28.08 19.56
CA VAL A 176 -18.38 27.79 19.41
C VAL A 176 -18.94 27.18 20.69
N THR A 177 -19.67 27.99 21.46
CA THR A 177 -20.14 27.61 22.81
C THR A 177 -21.64 27.31 22.90
N ALA A 178 -22.35 27.25 21.77
CA ALA A 178 -23.81 27.03 21.73
C ALA A 178 -24.15 25.75 20.98
N ILE A 179 -25.20 25.06 21.45
CA ILE A 179 -25.84 23.98 20.69
C ILE A 179 -26.48 24.60 19.44
N THR A 180 -26.15 24.08 18.27
CA THR A 180 -26.51 24.71 16.99
C THR A 180 -27.43 23.79 16.18
N PRO A 181 -28.54 24.29 15.63
CA PRO A 181 -29.38 23.52 14.70
C PRO A 181 -28.58 23.11 13.46
N LEU A 182 -28.80 21.90 12.94
CA LEU A 182 -28.10 21.41 11.74
C LEU A 182 -28.29 22.32 10.53
N SER A 183 -29.43 22.99 10.41
CA SER A 183 -29.71 23.96 9.34
C SER A 183 -28.83 25.21 9.37
N SER A 184 -28.07 25.42 10.45
CA SER A 184 -27.16 26.55 10.63
C SER A 184 -25.68 26.14 10.66
N ILE A 185 -25.39 24.87 10.30
CA ILE A 185 -24.03 24.31 10.28
C ILE A 185 -23.63 24.08 8.81
N GLY A 186 -22.45 24.53 8.43
CA GLY A 186 -21.83 24.29 7.14
C GLY A 186 -20.81 23.15 7.19
N PHE A 187 -20.29 22.79 6.02
CA PHE A 187 -19.24 21.77 5.89
C PHE A 187 -17.96 22.13 6.65
N GLU A 188 -17.59 23.41 6.64
CA GLU A 188 -16.36 23.94 7.28
C GLU A 188 -16.41 23.92 8.81
N ASP A 189 -17.59 23.81 9.43
CA ASP A 189 -17.75 23.85 10.89
C ASP A 189 -17.42 22.48 11.56
N TRP A 190 -16.85 21.53 10.80
CA TRP A 190 -16.48 20.21 11.31
C TRP A 190 -15.46 20.29 12.45
N ASP A 191 -14.62 21.33 12.48
CA ASP A 191 -13.62 21.56 13.52
C ASP A 191 -14.22 22.03 14.86
N ALA A 192 -15.52 22.36 14.89
CA ALA A 192 -16.30 22.68 16.10
C ALA A 192 -17.30 21.58 16.48
N PHE A 193 -17.88 20.85 15.51
CA PHE A 193 -18.97 19.89 15.72
C PHE A 193 -18.64 18.44 15.34
N GLY A 194 -17.51 18.21 14.69
CA GLY A 194 -17.10 16.94 14.10
C GLY A 194 -17.71 16.68 12.72
N VAL A 195 -17.07 15.78 11.99
CA VAL A 195 -17.33 15.45 10.59
C VAL A 195 -18.75 14.96 10.36
N LYS A 196 -19.23 14.07 11.23
CA LYS A 196 -20.55 13.47 11.07
C LYS A 196 -21.67 14.49 11.18
N ALA A 197 -21.57 15.42 12.12
CA ALA A 197 -22.52 16.50 12.26
C ALA A 197 -22.50 17.43 11.04
N ALA A 198 -21.31 17.80 10.56
CA ALA A 198 -21.13 18.63 9.37
C ALA A 198 -21.71 17.97 8.11
N ASN A 199 -21.41 16.69 7.87
CA ASN A 199 -21.93 15.94 6.71
C ASN A 199 -23.47 15.83 6.75
N VAL A 200 -24.06 15.54 7.92
CA VAL A 200 -25.53 15.48 8.04
C VAL A 200 -26.18 16.86 7.87
N ALA A 201 -25.54 17.93 8.35
CA ALA A 201 -25.98 19.30 8.10
C ALA A 201 -25.97 19.64 6.59
N VAL A 202 -24.89 19.30 5.88
CA VAL A 202 -24.78 19.46 4.42
C VAL A 202 -25.86 18.70 3.68
N LEU A 203 -26.14 17.44 4.05
CA LEU A 203 -27.24 16.66 3.46
C LEU A 203 -28.58 17.40 3.52
N GLY A 204 -28.84 18.13 4.61
CA GLY A 204 -30.05 18.92 4.80
C GLY A 204 -30.20 20.09 3.82
N THR A 205 -29.12 20.50 3.15
CA THR A 205 -29.12 21.59 2.17
C THR A 205 -29.39 21.13 0.73
N LEU A 206 -29.41 19.81 0.48
CA LEU A 206 -29.48 19.23 -0.87
C LEU A 206 -30.90 19.22 -1.49
N GLY A 207 -31.88 19.83 -0.82
CA GLY A 207 -33.23 19.99 -1.35
C GLY A 207 -34.05 18.69 -1.43
N PHE A 208 -33.70 17.68 -0.65
CA PHE A 208 -34.47 16.44 -0.56
C PHE A 208 -35.86 16.66 0.05
N PRO A 209 -36.82 15.76 -0.22
CA PRO A 209 -38.14 15.81 0.39
C PRO A 209 -38.08 15.86 1.94
N PRO A 210 -39.06 16.49 2.61
CA PRO A 210 -39.12 16.50 4.07
C PRO A 210 -39.08 15.07 4.64
N GLY A 211 -38.27 14.88 5.68
CA GLY A 211 -38.07 13.58 6.32
C GLY A 211 -36.97 12.71 5.68
N THR A 212 -36.39 13.10 4.55
CA THR A 212 -35.25 12.37 3.96
C THR A 212 -33.97 12.55 4.76
N VAL A 213 -33.72 13.72 5.34
CA VAL A 213 -32.55 13.95 6.21
C VAL A 213 -33.08 14.30 7.60
N PRO A 214 -32.51 13.75 8.68
CA PRO A 214 -32.96 14.06 10.02
C PRO A 214 -32.75 15.54 10.35
N GLU A 215 -33.79 16.19 10.85
CA GLU A 215 -33.63 17.48 11.54
C GLU A 215 -33.01 17.24 12.91
N GLY A 216 -32.17 18.16 13.35
CA GLY A 216 -31.35 17.93 14.54
C GLY A 216 -30.57 19.14 15.00
N PHE A 217 -29.74 18.89 16.00
CA PHE A 217 -28.76 19.82 16.53
C PHE A 217 -27.40 19.15 16.62
N ALA A 218 -26.35 19.96 16.73
CA ALA A 218 -25.03 19.51 17.11
C ALA A 218 -24.58 20.21 18.40
N VAL A 219 -24.00 19.42 19.30
CA VAL A 219 -23.34 19.89 20.52
C VAL A 219 -21.85 20.05 20.19
N PRO A 220 -21.27 21.27 20.32
CA PRO A 220 -19.89 21.52 19.90
C PRO A 220 -18.87 20.96 20.90
N PHE A 221 -17.61 20.86 20.48
CA PHE A 221 -16.48 20.37 21.28
C PHE A 221 -16.27 21.14 22.58
N TYR A 222 -16.70 22.41 22.64
CA TYR A 222 -16.70 23.21 23.87
C TYR A 222 -17.39 22.49 25.05
N PHE A 223 -18.49 21.78 24.81
CA PHE A 223 -19.23 21.08 25.87
C PHE A 223 -18.45 19.88 26.40
N TYR A 224 -17.77 19.16 25.51
CA TYR A 224 -16.90 18.04 25.89
C TYR A 224 -15.72 18.56 26.71
N ASP A 225 -15.01 19.57 26.20
CA ASP A 225 -13.85 20.16 26.89
C ASP A 225 -14.22 20.71 28.28
N ALA A 226 -15.36 21.41 28.39
CA ALA A 226 -15.83 21.92 29.66
C ALA A 226 -16.25 20.81 30.64
N PHE A 227 -16.88 19.73 30.16
CA PHE A 227 -17.22 18.57 30.99
C PHE A 227 -15.95 17.87 31.49
N MET A 228 -14.98 17.63 30.62
CA MET A 228 -13.71 16.96 30.96
C MET A 228 -12.91 17.80 31.97
N THR A 229 -12.82 19.11 31.73
CA THR A 229 -12.14 20.07 32.63
C THR A 229 -12.82 20.15 33.99
N HIS A 230 -14.16 20.22 34.04
CA HIS A 230 -14.91 20.33 35.30
C HIS A 230 -14.65 19.15 36.25
N ASN A 231 -14.42 17.96 35.69
CA ASN A 231 -14.22 16.73 36.46
C ASN A 231 -12.74 16.40 36.70
N GLY A 232 -11.80 17.16 36.14
CA GLY A 232 -10.36 16.89 36.25
C GLY A 232 -9.88 15.71 35.41
N PHE A 233 -10.67 15.24 34.44
CA PHE A 233 -10.34 14.04 33.67
C PHE A 233 -9.11 14.20 32.77
N TYR A 234 -8.74 15.43 32.39
CA TYR A 234 -7.51 15.65 31.64
C TYR A 234 -6.25 15.29 32.45
N ASP A 235 -6.23 15.61 33.75
CA ASP A 235 -5.12 15.24 34.63
C ASP A 235 -5.05 13.71 34.79
N ASP A 236 -6.20 13.05 34.99
CA ASP A 236 -6.29 11.58 35.07
C ASP A 236 -5.78 10.90 33.78
N ILE A 237 -6.11 11.48 32.63
CA ILE A 237 -5.66 10.99 31.32
C ILE A 237 -4.15 11.18 31.16
N GLU A 238 -3.61 12.35 31.52
CA GLU A 238 -2.16 12.60 31.46
C GLU A 238 -1.38 11.62 32.33
N GLU A 239 -1.86 11.32 33.55
CA GLU A 239 -1.27 10.31 34.43
C GLU A 239 -1.33 8.91 33.80
N MET A 240 -2.50 8.52 33.28
CA MET A 240 -2.68 7.23 32.59
C MET A 240 -1.75 7.08 31.39
N LEU A 241 -1.61 8.12 30.55
CA LEU A 241 -0.74 8.08 29.37
C LEU A 241 0.75 8.04 29.73
N ALA A 242 1.13 8.59 30.88
CA ALA A 242 2.50 8.59 31.37
C ALA A 242 2.91 7.28 32.06
N ASP A 243 1.96 6.41 32.40
CA ASP A 243 2.20 5.13 33.07
C ASP A 243 2.96 4.14 32.16
N GLU A 244 4.01 3.50 32.70
CA GLU A 244 4.87 2.59 31.94
C GLU A 244 4.17 1.27 31.58
N GLU A 245 3.30 0.74 32.46
CA GLU A 245 2.55 -0.49 32.19
C GLU A 245 1.48 -0.22 31.14
N PHE A 246 0.80 0.93 31.19
CA PHE A 246 -0.15 1.36 30.16
C PHE A 246 0.46 1.45 28.75
N GLN A 247 1.72 1.87 28.65
CA GLN A 247 2.43 2.00 27.38
C GLN A 247 2.93 0.66 26.81
N THR A 248 3.09 -0.36 27.66
CA THR A 248 3.78 -1.60 27.28
C THR A 248 2.91 -2.86 27.35
N ASP A 249 1.79 -2.83 28.06
CA ASP A 249 0.88 -3.97 28.25
C ASP A 249 -0.55 -3.61 27.80
N PHE A 250 -1.05 -4.34 26.81
CA PHE A 250 -2.38 -4.11 26.22
C PHE A 250 -3.52 -4.49 27.16
N ASP A 251 -3.35 -5.49 28.03
CA ASP A 251 -4.39 -5.89 28.98
C ASP A 251 -4.54 -4.80 30.06
N VAL A 252 -3.41 -4.27 30.54
CA VAL A 252 -3.39 -3.13 31.47
C VAL A 252 -4.01 -1.90 30.82
N GLN A 253 -3.62 -1.60 29.57
CA GLN A 253 -4.18 -0.48 28.80
C GLN A 253 -5.71 -0.58 28.66
N GLU A 254 -6.25 -1.76 28.38
CA GLU A 254 -7.69 -1.99 28.27
C GLU A 254 -8.42 -1.77 29.61
N ASP A 255 -7.88 -2.32 30.70
CA ASP A 255 -8.49 -2.17 32.03
C ASP A 255 -8.46 -0.72 32.52
N MET A 256 -7.35 0.01 32.30
CA MET A 256 -7.25 1.44 32.65
C MET A 256 -8.21 2.29 31.83
N LEU A 257 -8.31 2.07 30.51
CA LEU A 257 -9.28 2.77 29.66
C LEU A 257 -10.73 2.45 30.07
N LYS A 258 -11.01 1.20 30.45
CA LYS A 258 -12.32 0.81 30.96
C LYS A 258 -12.66 1.52 32.26
N ASP A 259 -11.70 1.72 33.15
CA ASP A 259 -11.89 2.46 34.40
C ASP A 259 -12.05 3.96 34.17
N LEU A 260 -11.27 4.57 33.27
CA LEU A 260 -11.47 5.95 32.80
C LEU A 260 -12.90 6.14 32.25
N ARG A 261 -13.37 5.22 31.40
CA ARG A 261 -14.74 5.26 30.87
C ARG A 261 -15.80 5.19 31.95
N LYS A 262 -15.59 4.37 32.99
CA LYS A 262 -16.49 4.32 34.16
C LYS A 262 -16.46 5.63 34.94
N ALA A 263 -15.30 6.27 35.08
CA ALA A 263 -15.16 7.57 35.73
C ALA A 263 -15.91 8.66 34.96
N ILE A 264 -15.71 8.75 33.63
CA ILE A 264 -16.44 9.68 32.75
C ILE A 264 -17.96 9.51 32.89
N LYS A 265 -18.46 8.26 32.90
CA LYS A 265 -19.90 7.98 33.08
C LYS A 265 -20.45 8.35 34.46
N LYS A 266 -19.60 8.46 35.48
CA LYS A 266 -19.97 8.89 36.84
C LYS A 266 -19.70 10.37 37.10
N GLY A 267 -18.97 11.05 36.21
CA GLY A 267 -18.62 12.46 36.34
C GLY A 267 -19.85 13.36 36.49
N GLN A 268 -19.68 14.51 37.14
CA GLN A 268 -20.74 15.49 37.29
C GLN A 268 -20.88 16.31 36.00
N THR A 269 -22.09 16.37 35.46
CA THR A 269 -22.39 17.29 34.33
C THR A 269 -22.63 18.69 34.88
N PRO A 270 -21.90 19.72 34.41
CA PRO A 270 -22.18 21.10 34.79
C PRO A 270 -23.65 21.48 34.57
N ALA A 271 -24.26 22.18 35.52
CA ALA A 271 -25.68 22.53 35.46
C ALA A 271 -26.06 23.27 34.17
N TRP A 272 -25.21 24.17 33.68
CA TRP A 272 -25.45 24.91 32.45
C TRP A 272 -25.46 24.02 31.19
N ILE A 273 -24.70 22.91 31.17
CA ILE A 273 -24.72 21.93 30.07
C ILE A 273 -26.07 21.22 30.06
N LEU A 274 -26.50 20.74 31.23
CA LEU A 274 -27.78 20.05 31.35
C LEU A 274 -28.95 20.98 31.02
N GLU A 275 -28.93 22.23 31.50
CA GLU A 275 -29.93 23.24 31.17
C GLU A 275 -30.00 23.51 29.66
N ALA A 276 -28.85 23.66 28.98
CA ALA A 276 -28.80 23.87 27.54
C ALA A 276 -29.35 22.66 26.75
N LEU A 277 -28.99 21.44 27.15
CA LEU A 277 -29.48 20.21 26.52
C LEU A 277 -30.97 19.99 26.77
N THR A 278 -31.47 20.29 27.97
CA THR A 278 -32.90 20.23 28.29
C THR A 278 -33.68 21.27 27.51
N ALA A 279 -33.14 22.48 27.33
CA ALA A 279 -33.76 23.50 26.48
C ALA A 279 -33.81 23.08 25.00
N MET A 280 -32.75 22.46 24.48
CA MET A 280 -32.74 21.86 23.14
C MET A 280 -33.77 20.72 23.04
N HIS A 281 -33.80 19.81 24.02
CA HIS A 281 -34.75 18.68 24.05
C HIS A 281 -36.20 19.14 24.00
N ALA A 282 -36.54 20.21 24.74
CA ALA A 282 -37.87 20.81 24.78
C ALA A 282 -38.35 21.40 23.43
N THR A 283 -37.50 21.48 22.41
CA THR A 283 -37.91 21.87 21.05
C THR A 283 -38.55 20.72 20.26
N TYR A 284 -38.33 19.48 20.70
CA TYR A 284 -38.94 18.29 20.11
C TYR A 284 -40.34 18.02 20.71
N PRO A 285 -41.18 17.21 20.02
CA PRO A 285 -42.46 16.78 20.57
C PRO A 285 -42.31 16.08 21.93
N GLU A 286 -43.29 16.28 22.82
CA GLU A 286 -43.32 15.61 24.13
C GLU A 286 -43.25 14.08 23.97
N GLY A 287 -42.35 13.43 24.72
CA GLY A 287 -42.13 11.98 24.65
C GLY A 287 -41.23 11.52 23.49
N GLN A 288 -40.69 12.43 22.67
CA GLN A 288 -39.75 12.07 21.61
C GLN A 288 -38.42 11.58 22.19
N SER A 289 -38.08 10.30 21.97
CA SER A 289 -36.74 9.77 22.24
C SER A 289 -35.74 10.34 21.22
N LEU A 290 -34.58 10.78 21.70
CA LEU A 290 -33.49 11.31 20.87
C LEU A 290 -32.33 10.33 20.79
N ARG A 291 -31.63 10.36 19.65
CA ARG A 291 -30.38 9.65 19.42
C ARG A 291 -29.21 10.63 19.44
N TYR A 292 -28.18 10.29 20.22
CA TYR A 292 -26.94 11.00 20.42
C TYR A 292 -25.84 10.22 19.68
N ARG A 293 -25.36 10.76 18.55
CA ARG A 293 -24.31 10.15 17.74
C ARG A 293 -22.98 10.86 17.96
N SER A 294 -21.93 10.06 18.10
CA SER A 294 -20.55 10.55 18.15
C SER A 294 -20.18 11.26 16.86
N SER A 295 -19.52 12.41 16.99
CA SER A 295 -19.01 13.22 15.89
C SER A 295 -17.67 13.81 16.32
N THR A 296 -16.56 13.15 15.98
CA THR A 296 -15.22 13.55 16.45
C THR A 296 -14.49 14.45 15.45
N ASN A 297 -13.43 15.11 15.93
CA ASN A 297 -12.55 15.96 15.11
C ASN A 297 -11.40 15.21 14.42
N ASN A 298 -11.34 13.88 14.58
CA ASN A 298 -10.27 13.06 14.00
C ASN A 298 -10.74 12.18 12.84
N GLU A 299 -12.05 12.11 12.57
CA GLU A 299 -12.65 11.24 11.54
C GLU A 299 -12.16 11.55 10.11
N ASP A 300 -11.66 12.77 9.86
CA ASP A 300 -11.14 13.22 8.54
C ASP A 300 -9.61 13.38 8.51
N LEU A 301 -8.90 12.91 9.55
CA LEU A 301 -7.44 12.97 9.50
C LEU A 301 -6.89 12.04 8.41
N PRO A 302 -5.84 12.45 7.68
CA PRO A 302 -5.24 11.63 6.64
C PRO A 302 -4.95 10.20 7.11
N GLY A 303 -5.49 9.22 6.38
CA GLY A 303 -5.32 7.80 6.65
C GLY A 303 -6.08 7.26 7.87
N PHE A 304 -6.86 8.07 8.59
CA PHE A 304 -7.63 7.62 9.76
C PHE A 304 -9.12 7.49 9.42
N SER A 305 -9.77 6.43 9.91
CA SER A 305 -11.22 6.27 9.85
C SER A 305 -11.82 6.02 11.23
N GLY A 306 -12.85 6.79 11.59
CA GLY A 306 -13.60 6.58 12.84
C GLY A 306 -14.67 5.48 12.77
N ALA A 307 -14.74 4.72 11.67
CA ALA A 307 -15.76 3.69 11.47
C ALA A 307 -15.75 2.64 12.60
N GLY A 308 -16.90 2.44 13.25
CA GLY A 308 -17.05 1.43 14.30
C GLY A 308 -16.27 1.71 15.59
N LEU A 309 -15.57 2.84 15.71
CA LEU A 309 -14.73 3.11 16.89
C LEU A 309 -15.55 3.63 18.08
N TYR A 310 -16.49 4.51 17.81
CA TYR A 310 -17.25 5.25 18.81
C TYR A 310 -18.68 4.73 18.95
N ASP A 311 -19.27 4.97 20.11
CA ASP A 311 -20.63 4.53 20.40
C ASP A 311 -21.61 5.68 20.17
N SER A 312 -22.77 5.35 19.60
CA SER A 312 -23.97 6.20 19.69
C SER A 312 -24.86 5.73 20.84
N LYS A 313 -25.65 6.63 21.42
CA LYS A 313 -26.63 6.31 22.47
C LYS A 313 -28.03 6.76 22.07
N THR A 314 -29.02 5.94 22.35
CA THR A 314 -30.44 6.27 22.20
C THR A 314 -31.03 6.46 23.58
N GLN A 315 -31.81 7.52 23.78
CA GLN A 315 -32.49 7.76 25.04
C GLN A 315 -33.53 6.68 25.29
N ASP A 316 -33.48 6.12 26.50
CA ASP A 316 -34.48 5.19 26.98
C ASP A 316 -35.78 5.97 27.29
N PRO A 317 -36.91 5.61 26.68
CA PRO A 317 -38.19 6.31 26.91
C PRO A 317 -38.69 6.17 28.37
N ASP A 318 -38.18 5.22 29.14
CA ASP A 318 -38.57 5.00 30.54
C ASP A 318 -37.78 5.87 31.53
N GLU A 319 -36.72 6.55 31.09
CA GLU A 319 -35.90 7.45 31.91
C GLU A 319 -36.51 8.86 32.02
N THR A 320 -36.19 9.60 33.09
CA THR A 320 -36.51 11.03 33.12
C THR A 320 -35.73 11.74 32.01
N ILE A 321 -36.26 12.85 31.48
CA ILE A 321 -35.58 13.60 30.40
C ILE A 321 -34.16 13.98 30.83
N GLU A 322 -33.97 14.46 32.06
CA GLU A 322 -32.65 14.85 32.57
C GLU A 322 -31.70 13.65 32.68
N ASP A 323 -32.15 12.53 33.25
CA ASP A 323 -31.32 11.32 33.39
C ASP A 323 -30.96 10.73 32.02
N GLY A 324 -31.91 10.69 31.09
CA GLY A 324 -31.73 10.19 29.74
C GLY A 324 -30.77 11.05 28.91
N ILE A 325 -30.85 12.38 29.03
CA ILE A 325 -29.88 13.33 28.44
C ILE A 325 -28.48 13.06 29.01
N ASP A 326 -28.35 13.05 30.34
CA ASP A 326 -27.07 12.95 31.03
C ASP A 326 -26.35 11.62 30.73
N LYS A 327 -27.08 10.50 30.83
CA LYS A 327 -26.57 9.16 30.54
C LYS A 327 -26.16 9.02 29.07
N SER A 328 -26.95 9.56 28.15
CA SER A 328 -26.64 9.48 26.71
C SER A 328 -25.40 10.29 26.36
N LEU A 329 -25.31 11.54 26.85
CA LEU A 329 -24.16 12.41 26.63
C LEU A 329 -22.86 11.77 27.14
N LYS A 330 -22.84 11.34 28.41
CA LYS A 330 -21.66 10.70 29.01
C LYS A 330 -21.31 9.39 28.34
N GLY A 331 -22.32 8.65 27.88
CA GLY A 331 -22.12 7.42 27.11
C GLY A 331 -21.36 7.67 25.80
N VAL A 332 -21.67 8.75 25.09
CA VAL A 332 -20.96 9.17 23.88
C VAL A 332 -19.56 9.70 24.21
N TYR A 333 -19.41 10.57 25.23
CA TYR A 333 -18.10 11.08 25.66
C TYR A 333 -17.13 9.97 26.08
N ALA A 334 -17.61 9.00 26.87
CA ALA A 334 -16.80 7.85 27.26
C ALA A 334 -16.38 6.99 26.07
N SER A 335 -17.13 7.01 24.95
CA SER A 335 -16.80 6.18 23.80
C SER A 335 -15.56 6.63 23.02
N LEU A 336 -15.16 7.90 23.16
CA LEU A 336 -13.87 8.38 22.63
C LEU A 336 -12.69 7.56 23.20
N TRP A 337 -12.85 7.08 24.44
CA TRP A 337 -11.86 6.30 25.19
C TRP A 337 -12.11 4.79 25.15
N ASN A 338 -12.96 4.31 24.24
CA ASN A 338 -13.02 2.88 23.92
C ASN A 338 -11.60 2.39 23.59
N PHE A 339 -11.20 1.19 24.04
CA PHE A 339 -9.87 0.66 23.73
C PHE A 339 -9.60 0.66 22.23
N ARG A 340 -10.57 0.22 21.41
CA ARG A 340 -10.46 0.27 19.93
C ARG A 340 -10.20 1.67 19.40
N ALA A 341 -10.88 2.68 19.95
CA ALA A 341 -10.70 4.06 19.52
C ALA A 341 -9.35 4.63 19.98
N PHE A 342 -8.87 4.25 21.16
CA PHE A 342 -7.57 4.63 21.67
C PHE A 342 -6.43 4.00 20.86
N ALA A 343 -6.45 2.68 20.68
CA ALA A 343 -5.43 1.93 19.95
C ALA A 343 -5.30 2.43 18.50
N GLU A 344 -6.42 2.77 17.87
CA GLU A 344 -6.44 3.37 16.53
C GLU A 344 -5.79 4.75 16.47
N ARG A 345 -6.10 5.61 17.43
CA ARG A 345 -5.46 6.93 17.53
C ARG A 345 -3.96 6.79 17.77
N GLU A 346 -3.55 5.87 18.63
CA GLU A 346 -2.15 5.60 18.94
C GLU A 346 -1.38 5.09 17.70
N PHE A 347 -1.99 4.18 16.94
CA PHE A 347 -1.42 3.69 15.69
C PHE A 347 -1.15 4.84 14.71
N HIS A 348 -2.15 5.71 14.51
CA HIS A 348 -2.08 6.85 13.59
C HIS A 348 -1.34 8.08 14.16
N ARG A 349 -0.74 7.94 15.36
CA ARG A 349 -0.05 9.01 16.08
C ARG A 349 -0.91 10.25 16.28
N ILE A 350 -2.20 10.07 16.55
CA ILE A 350 -3.12 11.15 16.83
C ILE A 350 -2.95 11.57 18.28
N ASP A 351 -2.79 12.87 18.53
CA ASP A 351 -2.77 13.42 19.88
C ASP A 351 -4.09 13.14 20.60
N HIS A 352 -4.03 12.31 21.65
CA HIS A 352 -5.19 11.87 22.41
C HIS A 352 -5.89 12.99 23.18
N LEU A 353 -5.15 14.03 23.60
CA LEU A 353 -5.66 15.16 24.38
C LEU A 353 -6.29 16.23 23.47
N ALA A 354 -5.82 16.34 22.23
CA ALA A 354 -6.44 17.20 21.21
C ALA A 354 -7.73 16.60 20.61
N ALA A 355 -7.91 15.29 20.71
CA ALA A 355 -9.14 14.63 20.29
C ALA A 355 -10.35 15.06 21.14
N ALA A 356 -11.45 15.40 20.47
CA ALA A 356 -12.68 15.84 21.13
C ALA A 356 -13.93 15.21 20.51
N MET A 357 -14.98 15.16 21.33
CA MET A 357 -16.26 14.53 20.98
C MET A 357 -17.37 15.58 20.88
N GLY A 358 -17.78 15.89 19.66
CA GLY A 358 -19.02 16.57 19.36
C GLY A 358 -20.16 15.55 19.36
N VAL A 359 -21.40 16.04 19.46
CA VAL A 359 -22.56 15.14 19.51
C VAL A 359 -23.64 15.61 18.56
N LEU A 360 -23.91 14.80 17.53
CA LEU A 360 -25.06 14.96 16.65
C LEU A 360 -26.29 14.41 17.36
N VAL A 361 -27.30 15.26 17.57
CA VAL A 361 -28.56 14.90 18.23
C VAL A 361 -29.71 15.03 17.25
N HIS A 362 -30.46 13.96 17.07
CA HIS A 362 -31.65 13.93 16.21
C HIS A 362 -32.72 12.97 16.77
N PRO A 363 -33.98 13.05 16.31
CA PRO A 363 -35.01 12.09 16.72
C PRO A 363 -34.57 10.64 16.48
N ASN A 364 -34.82 9.78 17.46
CA ASN A 364 -34.75 8.35 17.24
C ASN A 364 -36.01 7.91 16.48
N TYR A 365 -35.82 7.06 15.48
CA TYR A 365 -36.94 6.44 14.77
C TYR A 365 -36.76 4.93 14.92
N THR A 366 -37.81 4.26 15.36
CA THR A 366 -37.93 2.79 15.44
C THR A 366 -38.82 2.28 14.31
N ASP A 367 -38.90 0.96 14.19
CA ASP A 367 -39.83 0.27 13.29
C ASP A 367 -39.51 0.57 11.80
N GLU A 368 -38.22 0.51 11.47
CA GLU A 368 -37.73 0.60 10.08
C GLU A 368 -38.34 -0.59 9.28
N LEU A 369 -38.83 -0.35 8.06
CA LEU A 369 -39.29 -1.42 7.16
C LEU A 369 -38.10 -2.15 6.53
N ALA A 370 -37.04 -1.38 6.24
CA ALA A 370 -35.77 -1.87 5.74
C ALA A 370 -34.68 -0.86 6.11
N ASN A 371 -33.45 -1.32 6.23
CA ASN A 371 -32.28 -0.48 6.39
C ASN A 371 -31.18 -0.95 5.45
N GLY A 372 -30.29 -0.03 5.06
CA GLY A 372 -29.29 -0.34 4.06
C GLY A 372 -28.07 0.55 4.10
N VAL A 373 -27.02 0.09 3.43
CA VAL A 373 -25.83 0.88 3.10
C VAL A 373 -25.68 0.89 1.58
N ALA A 374 -25.49 2.07 1.02
CA ALA A 374 -25.26 2.27 -0.39
C ALA A 374 -23.92 2.96 -0.59
N VAL A 375 -23.21 2.60 -1.66
CA VAL A 375 -21.98 3.26 -2.07
C VAL A 375 -22.15 3.79 -3.48
N SER A 376 -21.76 5.04 -3.70
CA SER A 376 -21.89 5.70 -5.00
C SER A 376 -20.82 5.27 -6.01
N PHE A 377 -20.43 3.99 -6.01
CA PHE A 377 -19.65 3.33 -7.06
C PHE A 377 -19.92 1.82 -7.00
N ASP A 378 -19.42 1.09 -8.01
CA ASP A 378 -19.47 -0.36 -8.06
C ASP A 378 -18.13 -0.98 -7.58
N PRO A 379 -18.06 -1.48 -6.33
CA PRO A 379 -16.87 -2.15 -5.79
C PRO A 379 -16.68 -3.57 -6.33
N ILE A 380 -17.65 -4.14 -7.04
CA ILE A 380 -17.62 -5.52 -7.51
C ILE A 380 -17.02 -5.61 -8.91
N ARG A 381 -17.48 -4.76 -9.84
CA ARG A 381 -17.07 -4.83 -11.26
C ARG A 381 -16.43 -3.56 -11.79
N GLY A 382 -16.44 -2.48 -11.01
CA GLY A 382 -15.91 -1.19 -11.45
C GLY A 382 -16.69 -0.61 -12.62
N TYR A 383 -17.98 -0.90 -12.76
CA TYR A 383 -18.80 -0.26 -13.79
C TYR A 383 -19.04 1.22 -13.46
N ASP A 384 -18.57 2.08 -14.36
CA ASP A 384 -18.88 3.50 -14.31
C ASP A 384 -20.39 3.74 -14.32
N GLY A 385 -20.86 4.60 -13.41
CA GLY A 385 -22.27 4.98 -13.35
C GLY A 385 -23.19 3.93 -12.73
N PHE A 386 -22.66 2.98 -11.96
CA PHE A 386 -23.45 2.11 -11.09
C PHE A 386 -23.09 2.33 -9.62
N TYR A 387 -24.08 2.19 -8.76
CA TYR A 387 -23.98 2.28 -7.32
C TYR A 387 -24.27 0.92 -6.70
N TYR A 388 -23.54 0.55 -5.66
CA TYR A 388 -23.74 -0.73 -4.98
C TYR A 388 -24.56 -0.54 -3.71
N LEU A 389 -25.58 -1.38 -3.54
CA LEU A 389 -26.53 -1.33 -2.44
C LEU A 389 -26.53 -2.66 -1.72
N ASN A 390 -26.57 -2.59 -0.40
CA ASN A 390 -26.81 -3.73 0.48
C ASN A 390 -27.96 -3.37 1.44
N THR A 391 -29.02 -4.18 1.45
CA THR A 391 -30.27 -3.90 2.18
C THR A 391 -30.70 -5.11 3.01
N GLN A 392 -31.15 -4.85 4.24
CA GLN A 392 -31.70 -5.84 5.17
C GLN A 392 -33.13 -5.47 5.60
N LEU A 393 -33.91 -6.48 5.99
CA LEU A 393 -35.26 -6.31 6.51
C LEU A 393 -35.23 -5.69 7.90
N GLY A 394 -36.12 -4.74 8.15
CA GLY A 394 -36.28 -4.18 9.49
C GLY A 394 -35.06 -3.39 9.97
N GLU A 395 -34.63 -3.69 11.20
CA GLU A 395 -33.46 -3.07 11.87
C GLU A 395 -32.23 -4.00 11.89
N ASP A 396 -32.25 -5.13 11.17
CA ASP A 396 -31.11 -6.04 11.06
C ASP A 396 -29.94 -5.34 10.34
N LEU A 397 -28.75 -5.36 10.93
CA LEU A 397 -27.65 -4.49 10.48
C LEU A 397 -26.99 -5.04 9.21
N VAL A 398 -26.77 -4.18 8.21
CA VAL A 398 -26.02 -4.56 6.99
C VAL A 398 -24.58 -4.98 7.28
N THR A 399 -23.89 -4.22 8.13
CA THR A 399 -22.45 -4.40 8.34
C THR A 399 -22.16 -5.51 9.34
N ASN A 400 -23.09 -5.82 10.24
CA ASN A 400 -23.00 -6.88 11.26
C ASN A 400 -24.36 -7.57 11.46
N PRO A 401 -24.83 -8.33 10.45
CA PRO A 401 -26.16 -8.91 10.46
C PRO A 401 -26.28 -10.04 11.49
N ASP A 402 -27.52 -10.42 11.79
CA ASP A 402 -27.79 -11.71 12.43
C ASP A 402 -27.13 -12.85 11.62
N ALA A 403 -26.59 -13.86 12.32
CA ALA A 403 -25.67 -14.86 11.74
C ALA A 403 -26.22 -15.67 10.55
N TYR A 404 -27.53 -15.66 10.34
CA TYR A 404 -28.20 -16.35 9.23
C TYR A 404 -28.87 -15.39 8.25
N SER A 405 -28.76 -14.08 8.44
CA SER A 405 -29.41 -13.10 7.58
C SER A 405 -28.54 -12.79 6.38
N GLU A 406 -29.07 -13.04 5.19
CA GLU A 406 -28.42 -12.70 3.93
C GLU A 406 -29.07 -11.43 3.37
N PRO A 407 -28.28 -10.37 3.11
CA PRO A 407 -28.82 -9.13 2.57
C PRO A 407 -29.18 -9.24 1.09
N GLU A 408 -30.03 -8.31 0.65
CA GLU A 408 -30.20 -8.01 -0.78
C GLU A 408 -29.00 -7.18 -1.27
N GLU A 409 -28.39 -7.59 -2.38
CA GLU A 409 -27.29 -6.88 -3.03
C GLU A 409 -27.68 -6.47 -4.45
N ILE A 410 -27.60 -5.17 -4.74
CA ILE A 410 -28.03 -4.60 -6.04
C ILE A 410 -26.97 -3.64 -6.57
N LEU A 411 -26.67 -3.74 -7.87
CA LEU A 411 -26.10 -2.63 -8.63
C LEU A 411 -27.23 -1.78 -9.21
N LEU A 412 -27.26 -0.52 -8.82
CA LEU A 412 -28.28 0.46 -9.17
C LEU A 412 -27.68 1.53 -10.06
N HIS A 413 -28.23 1.71 -11.26
CA HIS A 413 -27.92 2.89 -12.06
C HIS A 413 -28.60 4.14 -11.43
N PRO A 414 -27.99 5.35 -11.46
CA PRO A 414 -28.54 6.58 -10.87
C PRO A 414 -29.99 6.87 -11.24
N SER A 415 -30.37 6.60 -12.49
CA SER A 415 -31.76 6.76 -12.96
C SER A 415 -32.79 5.84 -12.27
N GLY A 416 -32.30 4.79 -11.59
CA GLY A 416 -33.03 3.67 -11.01
C GLY A 416 -33.89 2.85 -11.97
N ASN A 417 -33.70 3.05 -13.28
CA ASN A 417 -34.41 2.28 -14.32
C ASN A 417 -33.67 1.01 -14.71
N GLN A 418 -32.42 0.88 -14.28
CA GLN A 418 -31.59 -0.28 -14.52
C GLN A 418 -31.04 -0.74 -13.18
N ILE A 419 -31.38 -1.96 -12.81
CA ILE A 419 -30.83 -2.66 -11.66
C ILE A 419 -30.24 -3.98 -12.12
N GLU A 420 -29.21 -4.42 -11.41
CA GLU A 420 -28.75 -5.79 -11.44
C GLU A 420 -28.76 -6.36 -10.04
N ILE A 421 -29.49 -7.46 -9.86
CA ILE A 421 -29.55 -8.17 -8.59
C ILE A 421 -28.34 -9.10 -8.52
N LEU A 422 -27.46 -8.83 -7.57
CA LEU A 422 -26.29 -9.63 -7.26
C LEU A 422 -26.60 -10.73 -6.23
N ALA A 423 -27.49 -10.43 -5.28
CA ALA A 423 -28.00 -11.39 -4.31
C ALA A 423 -29.41 -11.00 -3.88
N THR A 424 -30.27 -11.98 -3.64
CA THR A 424 -31.60 -11.78 -3.05
C THR A 424 -31.53 -12.03 -1.55
N SER A 425 -32.23 -11.23 -0.76
CA SER A 425 -32.30 -11.48 0.68
C SER A 425 -33.03 -12.79 0.99
N ASN A 426 -32.57 -13.51 2.00
CA ASN A 426 -33.24 -14.70 2.52
C ASN A 426 -34.35 -14.38 3.55
N GLN A 427 -34.60 -13.09 3.81
CA GLN A 427 -35.61 -12.60 4.74
C GLN A 427 -36.95 -12.28 4.07
N VAL A 428 -37.03 -12.40 2.74
CA VAL A 428 -38.23 -12.20 1.92
C VAL A 428 -38.49 -13.42 1.02
N GLU A 429 -39.69 -13.49 0.44
CA GLU A 429 -40.05 -14.59 -0.46
C GLU A 429 -39.16 -14.58 -1.73
N PRO A 430 -38.79 -15.76 -2.27
CA PRO A 430 -37.95 -15.83 -3.45
C PRO A 430 -38.49 -15.03 -4.64
N GLY A 431 -37.70 -14.08 -5.13
CA GLY A 431 -38.04 -13.21 -6.26
C GLY A 431 -38.69 -11.88 -5.87
N GLU A 432 -38.91 -11.62 -4.58
CA GLU A 432 -39.25 -10.30 -4.06
C GLU A 432 -37.99 -9.50 -3.72
N LEU A 433 -38.11 -8.16 -3.77
CA LEU A 433 -37.06 -7.23 -3.34
C LEU A 433 -37.52 -6.49 -2.08
N LEU A 434 -36.56 -6.12 -1.23
CA LEU A 434 -36.79 -5.32 -0.02
C LEU A 434 -37.19 -3.89 -0.36
N LEU A 435 -36.66 -3.33 -1.46
CA LEU A 435 -37.00 -1.99 -1.93
C LEU A 435 -37.90 -2.05 -3.17
N THR A 436 -38.93 -1.20 -3.18
CA THR A 436 -39.78 -1.01 -4.35
C THR A 436 -39.04 -0.27 -5.46
N ASP A 437 -39.46 -0.45 -6.72
CA ASP A 437 -38.94 0.31 -7.87
C ASP A 437 -38.95 1.84 -7.66
N ALA A 438 -39.95 2.35 -6.95
CA ALA A 438 -40.04 3.78 -6.64
C ALA A 438 -38.96 4.22 -5.65
N GLN A 439 -38.69 3.40 -4.63
CA GLN A 439 -37.62 3.64 -3.66
C GLN A 439 -36.24 3.50 -4.29
N LEU A 440 -36.03 2.50 -5.15
CA LEU A 440 -34.78 2.33 -5.90
C LEU A 440 -34.50 3.53 -6.81
N ARG A 441 -35.50 4.03 -7.55
CA ARG A 441 -35.37 5.28 -8.33
C ARG A 441 -35.07 6.50 -7.47
N GLN A 442 -35.75 6.63 -6.34
CA GLN A 442 -35.52 7.74 -5.42
C GLN A 442 -34.10 7.68 -4.85
N LEU A 443 -33.67 6.52 -4.38
CA LEU A 443 -32.34 6.29 -3.82
C LEU A 443 -31.26 6.55 -4.86
N GLY A 444 -31.38 6.01 -6.08
CA GLY A 444 -30.42 6.26 -7.17
C GLY A 444 -30.21 7.76 -7.44
N GLY A 445 -31.30 8.53 -7.53
CA GLY A 445 -31.22 9.98 -7.69
C GLY A 445 -30.64 10.72 -6.48
N HIS A 446 -30.93 10.26 -5.26
CA HIS A 446 -30.34 10.83 -4.05
C HIS A 446 -28.83 10.55 -3.98
N LEU A 447 -28.39 9.33 -4.32
CA LEU A 447 -26.98 8.93 -4.35
C LEU A 447 -26.18 9.79 -5.35
N GLU A 448 -26.75 10.09 -6.52
CA GLU A 448 -26.12 10.97 -7.53
C GLU A 448 -25.93 12.40 -7.00
N VAL A 449 -26.99 13.00 -6.43
CA VAL A 449 -26.92 14.34 -5.85
C VAL A 449 -25.91 14.41 -4.70
N ILE A 450 -25.89 13.39 -3.83
CA ILE A 450 -24.95 13.32 -2.71
C ILE A 450 -23.51 13.17 -3.24
N HIS A 451 -23.28 12.26 -4.20
CA HIS A 451 -21.96 12.05 -4.80
C HIS A 451 -21.40 13.34 -5.40
N ASP A 452 -22.13 13.97 -6.31
CA ASP A 452 -21.66 15.15 -7.03
C ASP A 452 -21.40 16.33 -6.07
N HIS A 453 -22.27 16.51 -5.08
CA HIS A 453 -22.12 17.60 -4.13
C HIS A 453 -20.92 17.40 -3.20
N PHE A 454 -20.78 16.23 -2.60
CA PHE A 454 -19.65 15.97 -1.70
C PHE A 454 -18.32 15.87 -2.45
N LYS A 455 -18.31 15.39 -3.70
CA LYS A 455 -17.10 15.41 -4.52
C LYS A 455 -16.56 16.84 -4.69
N ALA A 456 -17.45 17.81 -4.86
CA ALA A 456 -17.05 19.21 -4.94
C ALA A 456 -16.58 19.80 -3.60
N LEU A 457 -17.05 19.27 -2.46
CA LEU A 457 -16.64 19.71 -1.13
C LEU A 457 -15.30 19.11 -0.69
N TYR A 458 -15.10 17.80 -0.91
CA TYR A 458 -13.86 17.11 -0.58
C TYR A 458 -12.74 17.35 -1.61
N ASP A 459 -13.08 17.81 -2.83
CA ASP A 459 -12.15 18.22 -3.90
C ASP A 459 -10.98 17.22 -4.12
N PRO A 460 -11.27 15.95 -4.46
CA PRO A 460 -10.24 14.94 -4.64
C PRO A 460 -9.29 15.32 -5.79
N ALA A 461 -8.02 14.93 -5.68
CA ALA A 461 -7.00 15.27 -6.67
C ALA A 461 -7.34 14.71 -8.06
N PRO A 462 -6.83 15.30 -9.16
CA PRO A 462 -7.08 14.78 -10.50
C PRO A 462 -6.66 13.31 -10.65
N GLY A 463 -7.62 12.43 -10.94
CA GLY A 463 -7.39 10.99 -11.08
C GLY A 463 -7.56 10.18 -9.79
N GLU A 464 -7.74 10.84 -8.65
CA GLU A 464 -8.08 10.18 -7.38
C GLU A 464 -9.53 9.68 -7.43
N PRO A 465 -9.78 8.40 -7.09
CA PRO A 465 -11.14 7.87 -7.05
C PRO A 465 -11.91 8.52 -5.90
N PHE A 466 -13.21 8.75 -6.12
CA PHE A 466 -14.09 9.33 -5.11
C PHE A 466 -15.45 8.63 -5.15
N ALA A 467 -15.98 8.31 -3.98
CA ALA A 467 -17.34 7.84 -3.80
C ALA A 467 -17.81 8.18 -2.38
N MET A 468 -19.12 8.12 -2.17
CA MET A 468 -19.78 8.32 -0.89
C MET A 468 -20.41 7.01 -0.43
N GLU A 469 -20.16 6.65 0.82
CA GLU A 469 -20.89 5.63 1.57
C GLU A 469 -22.04 6.29 2.33
N ILE A 470 -23.24 5.73 2.19
CA ILE A 470 -24.48 6.32 2.66
C ILE A 470 -25.29 5.27 3.41
N GLU A 471 -25.56 5.53 4.69
CA GLU A 471 -26.48 4.72 5.48
C GLU A 471 -27.91 5.24 5.27
N PHE A 472 -28.84 4.37 4.88
CA PHE A 472 -30.23 4.74 4.64
C PHE A 472 -31.21 3.79 5.35
N LYS A 473 -32.47 4.19 5.38
CA LYS A 473 -33.59 3.37 5.84
C LYS A 473 -34.89 3.74 5.16
N ILE A 474 -35.81 2.78 5.18
CA ILE A 474 -37.22 3.01 4.91
C ILE A 474 -37.94 3.04 6.25
N THR A 475 -38.51 4.19 6.60
CA THR A 475 -39.28 4.33 7.84
C THR A 475 -40.62 3.57 7.76
N SER A 476 -41.26 3.31 8.89
CA SER A 476 -42.64 2.78 8.97
C SER A 476 -43.67 3.61 8.18
N SER A 477 -43.39 4.89 7.95
CA SER A 477 -44.21 5.79 7.10
C SER A 477 -43.84 5.74 5.61
N ASN A 478 -43.02 4.76 5.21
CA ASN A 478 -42.55 4.52 3.85
C ASN A 478 -41.71 5.68 3.26
N ILE A 479 -41.02 6.43 4.11
CA ILE A 479 -40.09 7.50 3.72
C ILE A 479 -38.67 6.92 3.63
N LEU A 480 -37.99 7.14 2.51
CA LEU A 480 -36.54 6.94 2.38
C LEU A 480 -35.81 8.05 3.15
N ALA A 481 -35.10 7.66 4.20
CA ALA A 481 -34.31 8.55 5.03
C ALA A 481 -32.81 8.18 4.97
N ILE A 482 -31.97 9.19 4.77
CA ILE A 482 -30.52 9.11 4.82
C ILE A 482 -30.05 9.44 6.24
N LYS A 483 -29.42 8.46 6.89
CA LYS A 483 -28.95 8.53 8.29
C LYS A 483 -27.55 9.14 8.38
N GLN A 484 -26.72 8.91 7.37
CA GLN A 484 -25.32 9.32 7.36
C GLN A 484 -24.82 9.33 5.91
N ALA A 485 -23.87 10.22 5.62
CA ALA A 485 -23.04 10.16 4.43
C ALA A 485 -21.58 10.44 4.83
N ARG A 486 -20.65 9.70 4.23
CA ARG A 486 -19.21 9.89 4.38
C ARG A 486 -18.47 9.45 3.13
N PRO A 487 -17.24 9.93 2.87
CA PRO A 487 -16.41 9.39 1.81
C PRO A 487 -16.20 7.88 1.96
N TRP A 488 -16.26 7.17 0.83
CA TRP A 488 -15.86 5.79 0.73
C TRP A 488 -14.33 5.70 0.77
N VAL A 489 -13.81 4.74 1.52
CA VAL A 489 -12.37 4.46 1.55
C VAL A 489 -12.09 3.42 0.48
N PHE A 490 -11.34 3.80 -0.55
CA PHE A 490 -10.89 2.86 -1.58
C PHE A 490 -9.75 2.00 -1.05
N SER A 491 -9.70 0.73 -1.47
CA SER A 491 -8.47 -0.05 -1.37
C SER A 491 -7.37 0.73 -2.10
N PRO A 492 -6.16 0.81 -1.53
CA PRO A 492 -5.01 1.29 -2.28
C PRO A 492 -4.98 0.57 -3.63
N THR A 493 -4.75 1.30 -4.71
CA THR A 493 -4.56 0.70 -6.03
C THR A 493 -3.11 0.90 -6.41
N ASN A 494 -2.50 -0.15 -6.96
CA ASN A 494 -1.15 -0.05 -7.45
C ASN A 494 -1.11 0.86 -8.68
N GLN A 495 -0.39 1.97 -8.57
CA GLN A 495 0.00 2.84 -9.66
C GLN A 495 1.37 2.39 -10.13
N THR A 496 1.40 1.61 -11.22
CA THR A 496 2.64 1.00 -11.72
C THR A 496 3.80 2.00 -11.77
N ALA A 497 4.93 1.59 -11.20
CA ALA A 497 6.13 2.39 -11.16
C ALA A 497 6.55 2.87 -12.55
N THR A 498 7.01 4.11 -12.62
CA THR A 498 7.45 4.79 -13.84
C THR A 498 8.96 5.02 -13.85
N GLY A 499 9.51 5.32 -15.03
CA GLY A 499 10.95 5.47 -15.22
C GLY A 499 11.67 4.13 -15.35
N GLN A 500 13.00 4.13 -15.21
CA GLN A 500 13.84 2.93 -15.24
C GLN A 500 15.11 3.14 -14.41
N PRO A 501 15.67 2.08 -13.79
CA PRO A 501 17.02 2.14 -13.27
C PRO A 501 18.02 2.33 -14.44
N THR A 502 19.07 3.11 -14.19
CA THR A 502 20.15 3.32 -15.18
C THR A 502 21.44 2.66 -14.71
N ILE A 503 22.26 2.21 -15.66
CA ILE A 503 23.58 1.63 -15.36
C ILE A 503 24.65 2.67 -15.65
N THR A 504 25.50 2.92 -14.68
CA THR A 504 26.71 3.75 -14.80
C THR A 504 27.97 2.87 -14.67
N GLY A 505 29.09 3.36 -15.19
CA GLY A 505 30.34 2.60 -15.27
C GLY A 505 30.72 2.23 -16.71
N THR A 506 31.91 1.66 -16.88
CA THR A 506 32.40 1.25 -18.20
C THR A 506 32.17 -0.25 -18.37
N PRO A 507 31.46 -0.71 -19.41
CA PRO A 507 31.21 -2.14 -19.64
C PRO A 507 32.51 -2.79 -20.16
N GLN A 508 33.41 -3.10 -19.25
CA GLN A 508 34.71 -3.69 -19.53
C GLN A 508 35.04 -4.70 -18.43
N VAL A 509 35.69 -5.81 -18.78
CA VAL A 509 36.10 -6.84 -17.80
C VAL A 509 36.89 -6.21 -16.65
N ASP A 510 36.68 -6.68 -15.42
CA ASP A 510 37.23 -6.17 -14.16
C ASP A 510 36.78 -4.76 -13.73
N GLU A 511 36.04 -4.03 -14.57
CA GLU A 511 35.40 -2.77 -14.16
C GLU A 511 34.10 -3.03 -13.39
N THR A 512 33.69 -2.04 -12.61
CA THR A 512 32.46 -2.12 -11.82
C THR A 512 31.36 -1.25 -12.42
N LEU A 513 30.21 -1.87 -12.67
CA LEU A 513 28.96 -1.19 -13.01
C LEU A 513 28.17 -0.86 -11.74
N SER A 514 27.46 0.26 -11.75
CA SER A 514 26.60 0.70 -10.64
C SER A 514 25.19 1.01 -11.14
N ALA A 515 24.19 0.55 -10.41
CA ALA A 515 22.77 0.84 -10.67
C ALA A 515 22.35 2.14 -9.98
N ASP A 516 21.77 3.06 -10.75
CA ASP A 516 21.20 4.32 -10.28
C ASP A 516 19.67 4.28 -10.43
N THR A 517 18.98 4.38 -9.30
CA THR A 517 17.52 4.31 -9.19
C THR A 517 16.86 5.68 -9.09
N SER A 518 17.62 6.79 -9.16
CA SER A 518 17.09 8.14 -9.01
C SER A 518 16.09 8.57 -10.10
N GLY A 519 16.07 7.85 -11.23
CA GLY A 519 15.11 8.06 -12.31
C GLY A 519 13.79 7.27 -12.16
N ILE A 520 13.64 6.49 -11.10
CA ILE A 520 12.40 5.76 -10.79
C ILE A 520 11.44 6.70 -10.05
N GLY A 521 10.19 6.72 -10.47
CA GLY A 521 9.13 7.48 -9.83
C GLY A 521 7.89 6.63 -9.65
N ASP A 522 7.21 6.81 -8.52
CA ASP A 522 5.99 6.06 -8.20
C ASP A 522 4.96 7.02 -7.60
N ALA A 523 3.71 6.93 -8.06
CA ALA A 523 2.62 7.75 -7.55
C ALA A 523 2.12 7.26 -6.19
N ASN A 524 2.36 5.99 -5.84
CA ASN A 524 2.10 5.47 -4.51
C ASN A 524 3.16 5.91 -3.49
N GLY A 525 4.31 6.43 -3.93
CA GLY A 525 5.37 6.99 -3.09
C GLY A 525 6.64 6.13 -3.01
N LEU A 526 7.79 6.78 -2.78
CA LEU A 526 9.12 6.14 -2.70
C LEU A 526 9.95 6.66 -1.52
N THR A 527 9.31 7.14 -0.47
CA THR A 527 9.95 7.90 0.62
C THR A 527 10.91 7.05 1.44
N ASN A 528 10.55 5.78 1.71
CA ASN A 528 11.36 4.85 2.52
C ASN A 528 11.72 3.55 1.79
N VAL A 529 11.75 3.61 0.46
CA VAL A 529 11.93 2.43 -0.38
C VAL A 529 13.32 1.81 -0.24
N GLN A 530 13.36 0.47 -0.14
CA GLN A 530 14.58 -0.32 -0.26
C GLN A 530 14.60 -1.01 -1.62
N PHE A 531 15.60 -0.69 -2.44
CA PHE A 531 15.77 -1.30 -3.75
C PHE A 531 16.59 -2.59 -3.65
N ASN A 532 16.07 -3.68 -4.20
CA ASN A 532 16.78 -4.94 -4.40
C ASN A 532 17.24 -5.03 -5.84
N TYR A 533 18.42 -5.61 -6.07
CA TYR A 533 19.03 -5.68 -7.39
C TYR A 533 19.20 -7.13 -7.83
N GLN A 534 19.08 -7.37 -9.13
CA GLN A 534 19.52 -8.60 -9.77
C GLN A 534 20.16 -8.24 -11.10
N TRP A 535 21.47 -8.48 -11.21
CA TRP A 535 22.19 -8.26 -12.47
C TRP A 535 21.94 -9.40 -13.45
N ILE A 536 21.74 -9.03 -14.71
CA ILE A 536 21.34 -9.93 -15.78
C ILE A 536 22.38 -9.83 -16.90
N ARG A 537 22.90 -10.98 -17.32
CA ARG A 537 23.74 -11.13 -18.49
C ARG A 537 22.86 -11.51 -19.67
N SER A 538 23.01 -10.79 -20.78
CA SER A 538 22.30 -11.10 -22.02
C SER A 538 23.26 -11.32 -23.17
N ASP A 539 23.05 -12.40 -23.93
CA ASP A 539 23.81 -12.73 -25.13
C ASP A 539 23.13 -12.30 -26.43
N GLY A 540 22.10 -11.46 -26.30
CA GLY A 540 21.26 -11.01 -27.42
C GLY A 540 20.17 -12.00 -27.81
N SER A 541 20.15 -13.21 -27.23
CA SER A 541 19.11 -14.22 -27.45
C SER A 541 18.42 -14.65 -26.16
N SER A 542 19.13 -14.65 -25.03
CA SER A 542 18.62 -15.04 -23.72
C SER A 542 19.16 -14.12 -22.62
N ASP A 543 18.28 -13.82 -21.67
CA ASP A 543 18.62 -13.10 -20.44
C ASP A 543 18.81 -14.12 -19.32
N THR A 544 19.96 -14.10 -18.66
CA THR A 544 20.33 -15.01 -17.58
C THR A 544 20.76 -14.23 -16.35
N ASN A 545 20.18 -14.54 -15.19
CA ASN A 545 20.59 -13.95 -13.92
C ASN A 545 22.04 -14.32 -13.60
N ILE A 546 22.85 -13.33 -13.25
CA ILE A 546 24.20 -13.56 -12.77
C ILE A 546 24.09 -13.96 -11.30
N VAL A 547 24.41 -15.22 -11.00
CA VAL A 547 24.24 -15.81 -9.67
C VAL A 547 25.03 -15.00 -8.63
N GLY A 548 24.35 -14.58 -7.56
CA GLY A 548 24.96 -13.82 -6.45
C GLY A 548 25.18 -12.33 -6.72
N ALA A 549 24.88 -11.84 -7.94
CA ALA A 549 24.99 -10.42 -8.26
C ALA A 549 23.71 -9.68 -7.87
N THR A 550 23.54 -9.45 -6.56
CA THR A 550 22.34 -8.83 -5.97
C THR A 550 22.59 -7.48 -5.29
N GLY A 551 23.83 -6.96 -5.35
CA GLY A 551 24.18 -5.65 -4.83
C GLY A 551 23.88 -4.51 -5.83
N GLN A 552 23.90 -3.28 -5.34
CA GLN A 552 23.78 -2.07 -6.18
C GLN A 552 24.88 -1.96 -7.24
N THR A 553 26.03 -2.61 -7.01
CA THR A 553 27.16 -2.66 -7.93
C THR A 553 27.49 -4.08 -8.38
N HIS A 554 28.01 -4.24 -9.59
CA HIS A 554 28.50 -5.51 -10.10
C HIS A 554 29.84 -5.34 -10.83
N THR A 555 30.85 -6.08 -10.37
CA THR A 555 32.15 -6.16 -11.06
C THR A 555 32.08 -7.18 -12.18
N LEU A 556 32.42 -6.74 -13.38
CA LEU A 556 32.35 -7.54 -14.59
C LEU A 556 33.48 -8.57 -14.63
N THR A 557 33.14 -9.76 -15.10
CA THR A 557 34.05 -10.90 -15.17
C THR A 557 34.35 -11.27 -16.62
N GLN A 558 35.28 -12.20 -16.81
CA GLN A 558 35.59 -12.73 -18.12
C GLN A 558 34.38 -13.39 -18.80
N ASP A 559 33.44 -13.95 -18.02
CA ASP A 559 32.22 -14.59 -18.55
C ASP A 559 31.23 -13.58 -19.15
N ASP A 560 31.40 -12.29 -18.84
CA ASP A 560 30.59 -11.19 -19.37
C ASP A 560 31.11 -10.68 -20.73
N LEU A 561 32.34 -11.07 -21.14
CA LEU A 561 32.98 -10.55 -22.35
C LEU A 561 32.11 -10.75 -23.60
N GLY A 562 31.87 -9.65 -24.33
CA GLY A 562 31.04 -9.62 -25.54
C GLY A 562 29.53 -9.73 -25.29
N LYS A 563 29.08 -9.85 -24.03
CA LYS A 563 27.68 -9.83 -23.61
C LYS A 563 27.26 -8.42 -23.22
N VAL A 564 25.96 -8.17 -23.15
CA VAL A 564 25.42 -6.92 -22.60
C VAL A 564 24.86 -7.18 -21.20
N ILE A 565 24.87 -6.15 -20.37
CA ILE A 565 24.45 -6.25 -18.98
C ILE A 565 23.20 -5.40 -18.77
N LYS A 566 22.25 -5.93 -18.00
CA LYS A 566 21.07 -5.22 -17.48
C LYS A 566 21.04 -5.37 -15.97
N VAL A 567 20.26 -4.52 -15.31
CA VAL A 567 19.90 -4.70 -13.90
C VAL A 567 18.39 -4.65 -13.78
N GLN A 568 17.83 -5.66 -13.14
CA GLN A 568 16.45 -5.63 -12.66
C GLN A 568 16.48 -5.11 -11.23
N VAL A 569 15.61 -4.16 -10.95
CA VAL A 569 15.40 -3.58 -9.63
C VAL A 569 13.99 -3.93 -9.19
N SER A 570 13.86 -4.52 -8.01
CA SER A 570 12.58 -4.78 -7.37
C SER A 570 12.48 -4.04 -6.04
N PHE A 571 11.30 -3.53 -5.73
CA PHE A 571 11.06 -2.75 -4.53
C PHE A 571 9.59 -2.83 -4.10
N THR A 572 9.31 -2.35 -2.90
CA THR A 572 7.94 -2.14 -2.41
C THR A 572 7.75 -0.65 -2.22
N ASP A 573 6.72 -0.09 -2.84
CA ASP A 573 6.39 1.34 -2.72
C ASP A 573 5.87 1.70 -1.31
N ASP A 574 5.57 2.98 -1.09
CA ASP A 574 5.07 3.45 0.21
C ASP A 574 3.66 2.91 0.56
N GLN A 575 2.91 2.33 -0.40
CA GLN A 575 1.59 1.71 -0.19
C GLN A 575 1.62 0.18 -0.16
N GLY A 576 2.81 -0.43 -0.20
CA GLY A 576 2.97 -1.88 -0.06
C GLY A 576 2.93 -2.66 -1.37
N PHE A 577 2.84 -2.01 -2.53
CA PHE A 577 2.84 -2.71 -3.82
C PHE A 577 4.25 -3.10 -4.25
N SER A 578 4.38 -4.34 -4.71
CA SER A 578 5.66 -4.86 -5.20
C SER A 578 5.84 -4.51 -6.66
N GLU A 579 6.92 -3.80 -6.94
CA GLU A 579 7.24 -3.25 -8.24
C GLU A 579 8.55 -3.83 -8.78
N THR A 580 8.66 -3.91 -10.10
CA THR A 580 9.88 -4.40 -10.76
C THR A 580 10.13 -3.66 -12.06
N LEU A 581 11.31 -3.03 -12.15
CA LEU A 581 11.77 -2.32 -13.34
C LEU A 581 13.10 -2.89 -13.82
N THR A 582 13.30 -2.96 -15.12
CA THR A 582 14.57 -3.43 -15.72
C THR A 582 15.21 -2.31 -16.52
N SER A 583 16.53 -2.13 -16.35
CA SER A 583 17.29 -1.12 -17.07
C SER A 583 17.38 -1.42 -18.57
N ALA A 584 17.74 -0.38 -19.34
CA ALA A 584 18.32 -0.59 -20.65
C ALA A 584 19.62 -1.43 -20.56
N ALA A 585 19.94 -2.13 -21.64
CA ALA A 585 21.18 -2.90 -21.73
C ALA A 585 22.39 -1.98 -21.94
N THR A 586 23.54 -2.33 -21.35
CA THR A 586 24.81 -1.67 -21.63
C THR A 586 25.27 -1.91 -23.08
N ALA A 587 26.31 -1.20 -23.51
CA ALA A 587 27.12 -1.67 -24.62
C ALA A 587 27.74 -3.06 -24.29
N ALA A 588 28.14 -3.79 -25.32
CA ALA A 588 28.80 -5.10 -25.13
C ALA A 588 30.09 -4.94 -24.34
N VAL A 589 30.29 -5.80 -23.35
CA VAL A 589 31.45 -5.76 -22.45
C VAL A 589 32.74 -5.99 -23.25
N SER A 590 33.69 -5.06 -23.15
CA SER A 590 35.01 -5.15 -23.78
C SER A 590 36.06 -5.75 -22.85
N ALA A 591 37.20 -6.19 -23.39
CA ALA A 591 38.32 -6.65 -22.56
C ALA A 591 39.03 -5.46 -21.88
N ASN A 592 39.54 -5.65 -20.66
CA ASN A 592 40.41 -4.69 -20.00
C ASN A 592 41.79 -4.70 -20.67
N PRO A 593 42.33 -3.56 -21.11
CA PRO A 593 43.72 -3.49 -21.54
C PRO A 593 44.63 -3.62 -20.31
N VAL A 594 45.00 -4.86 -19.95
CA VAL A 594 45.97 -5.11 -18.88
C VAL A 594 47.33 -4.58 -19.32
N GLU A 595 47.85 -3.55 -18.64
CA GLU A 595 49.28 -3.25 -18.63
C GLU A 595 50.00 -4.43 -17.97
N THR A 596 50.35 -5.42 -18.78
CA THR A 596 51.20 -6.51 -18.30
C THR A 596 52.64 -6.01 -18.38
N LEU A 597 53.16 -5.48 -17.26
CA LEU A 597 54.57 -5.17 -17.11
C LEU A 597 55.37 -6.48 -17.16
N TRP A 598 55.91 -6.80 -18.34
CA TRP A 598 56.94 -7.83 -18.46
C TRP A 598 58.31 -7.18 -18.18
N SER A 599 58.91 -7.50 -17.03
CA SER A 599 60.33 -7.24 -16.82
C SER A 599 61.14 -8.37 -17.45
N ALA A 600 61.88 -8.08 -18.52
CA ALA A 600 62.94 -8.95 -19.01
C ALA A 600 64.30 -8.33 -18.64
N GLU A 601 65.18 -9.07 -17.97
CA GLU A 601 66.59 -8.70 -17.88
C GLU A 601 67.27 -9.03 -19.20
N MET A 602 67.73 -8.00 -19.93
CA MET A 602 68.55 -8.19 -21.13
C MET A 602 70.03 -8.11 -20.73
N THR A 603 70.72 -9.24 -20.69
CA THR A 603 72.18 -9.28 -20.51
C THR A 603 72.88 -8.89 -21.80
N VAL A 604 73.55 -7.73 -21.82
CA VAL A 604 74.40 -7.29 -22.93
C VAL A 604 75.81 -7.86 -22.72
N ALA A 605 76.28 -8.71 -23.64
CA ALA A 605 77.65 -9.21 -23.61
C ALA A 605 78.60 -8.24 -24.36
N ASP A 606 79.70 -7.88 -23.71
CA ASP A 606 80.77 -7.04 -24.26
C ASP A 606 81.77 -7.88 -25.09
N TYR A 607 82.18 -7.35 -26.24
CA TYR A 607 83.31 -7.88 -27.03
C TYR A 607 84.45 -6.84 -27.03
N GLY A 608 85.21 -6.74 -25.93
CA GLY A 608 86.55 -6.12 -26.01
C GLY A 608 87.12 -5.41 -24.78
N SER A 609 87.91 -6.17 -24.01
CA SER A 609 89.01 -5.78 -23.11
C SER A 609 88.74 -4.86 -21.91
N SER A 610 88.80 -5.52 -20.74
CA SER A 610 89.30 -5.11 -19.42
C SER A 610 88.30 -4.62 -18.35
N SER A 611 88.00 -5.59 -17.47
CA SER A 611 87.64 -5.55 -16.04
C SER A 611 86.60 -4.54 -15.54
N LEU A 612 85.46 -5.07 -15.09
CA LEU A 612 84.55 -4.39 -14.16
C LEU A 612 84.25 -5.32 -12.97
N GLY A 613 84.71 -4.88 -11.80
CA GLY A 613 84.16 -5.30 -10.52
C GLY A 613 82.94 -4.45 -10.19
N ALA A 614 81.85 -5.13 -9.82
CA ALA A 614 80.84 -4.76 -8.82
C ALA A 614 80.51 -3.27 -8.54
N TYR A 615 79.27 -2.93 -8.91
CA TYR A 615 78.26 -2.07 -8.23
C TYR A 615 78.34 -0.53 -8.27
N ASN A 616 77.21 0.03 -8.74
CA ASN A 616 76.42 1.19 -8.28
C ASN A 616 76.97 2.62 -8.34
N ASP A 617 76.14 3.47 -8.96
CA ASP A 617 75.86 4.89 -8.69
C ASP A 617 76.35 5.94 -9.72
N ASP A 618 75.35 6.57 -10.35
CA ASP A 618 75.22 7.92 -10.93
C ASP A 618 76.35 8.68 -11.66
N THR A 619 77.43 8.06 -12.14
CA THR A 619 78.40 8.76 -13.01
C THR A 619 78.94 7.93 -14.17
N LEU A 620 78.31 8.05 -15.33
CA LEU A 620 78.75 7.50 -16.63
C LEU A 620 78.45 8.63 -17.65
N PHE A 621 79.35 9.21 -18.44
CA PHE A 621 80.33 8.63 -19.36
C PHE A 621 81.35 9.73 -19.75
N SER A 622 82.63 9.42 -19.86
CA SER A 622 83.58 10.28 -20.58
C SER A 622 84.28 9.50 -21.69
N ASN A 623 84.15 10.01 -22.92
CA ASN A 623 84.83 9.59 -24.16
C ASN A 623 84.51 8.19 -24.71
N VAL A 624 83.43 8.09 -25.49
CA VAL A 624 83.24 6.97 -26.44
C VAL A 624 83.06 7.51 -27.85
N THR A 625 83.84 7.02 -28.80
CA THR A 625 83.87 7.51 -30.20
C THR A 625 83.21 6.58 -31.23
N SER A 626 82.57 5.47 -30.83
CA SER A 626 81.85 4.63 -31.82
C SER A 626 80.81 3.62 -31.30
N SER A 627 80.42 3.61 -30.03
CA SER A 627 79.21 2.89 -29.56
C SER A 627 78.77 3.41 -28.18
N ILE A 628 77.48 3.39 -27.88
CA ILE A 628 76.93 3.80 -26.57
C ILE A 628 76.27 2.58 -25.92
N GLN A 629 76.56 2.38 -24.63
CA GLN A 629 75.78 1.51 -23.74
C GLN A 629 74.50 2.26 -23.33
N LEU A 630 73.33 1.73 -23.69
CA LEU A 630 72.04 2.30 -23.31
C LEU A 630 71.44 1.50 -22.15
N GLN A 631 71.09 2.18 -21.07
CA GLN A 631 70.15 1.61 -20.10
C GLN A 631 68.74 1.73 -20.68
N VAL A 632 68.16 0.60 -21.07
CA VAL A 632 66.73 0.50 -21.40
C VAL A 632 65.96 0.72 -20.11
N LYS A 633 65.16 1.78 -20.06
CA LYS A 633 64.43 2.13 -18.83
C LYS A 633 63.11 1.37 -18.73
N TRP A 634 62.45 1.12 -19.87
CA TRP A 634 61.15 0.45 -19.96
C TRP A 634 60.97 -0.26 -21.31
N LEU A 635 60.30 -1.41 -21.28
CA LEU A 635 59.76 -2.13 -22.44
C LEU A 635 58.27 -2.35 -22.21
N TRP A 636 57.42 -2.08 -23.19
CA TRP A 636 56.00 -2.44 -23.09
C TRP A 636 55.40 -2.89 -24.42
N TYR A 637 54.44 -3.82 -24.34
CA TYR A 637 53.70 -4.37 -25.47
C TYR A 637 52.23 -3.97 -25.39
N LEU A 638 51.72 -3.35 -26.45
CA LEU A 638 50.29 -3.07 -26.59
C LEU A 638 49.67 -4.15 -27.46
N GLU A 639 48.88 -5.03 -26.85
CA GLU A 639 48.27 -6.16 -27.56
C GLU A 639 47.18 -5.72 -28.55
N THR A 640 46.41 -4.68 -28.19
CA THR A 640 45.37 -4.07 -29.03
C THR A 640 45.92 -3.52 -30.35
N GLU A 641 47.15 -3.01 -30.33
CA GLU A 641 47.81 -2.49 -31.53
C GLU A 641 48.82 -3.46 -32.15
N ARG A 642 49.12 -4.59 -31.47
CA ARG A 642 50.19 -5.55 -31.79
C ARG A 642 51.56 -4.87 -31.97
N LYS A 643 51.94 -3.98 -31.05
CA LYS A 643 53.17 -3.17 -31.14
C LYS A 643 54.03 -3.29 -29.89
N LEU A 644 55.34 -3.31 -30.09
CA LEU A 644 56.37 -3.26 -29.04
C LEU A 644 57.05 -1.89 -29.06
N TYR A 645 57.17 -1.25 -27.90
CA TYR A 645 57.78 0.06 -27.76
C TYR A 645 59.05 -0.03 -26.91
N LEU A 646 60.15 0.58 -27.40
CA LEU A 646 61.39 0.77 -26.65
C LEU A 646 61.64 2.26 -26.43
N ALA A 647 61.95 2.64 -25.18
CA ALA A 647 62.36 3.99 -24.82
C ALA A 647 63.75 3.98 -24.14
N PHE A 648 64.64 4.83 -24.63
CA PHE A 648 65.96 5.07 -24.05
C PHE A 648 66.25 6.58 -23.98
N ARG A 649 67.10 6.98 -23.03
CA ARG A 649 67.50 8.38 -22.86
C ARG A 649 68.90 8.59 -23.43
N ALA A 650 69.05 9.56 -24.33
CA ALA A 650 70.36 9.88 -24.89
C ALA A 650 71.28 10.56 -23.86
N PRO A 651 72.61 10.38 -23.94
CA PRO A 651 73.55 11.00 -23.01
C PRO A 651 73.58 12.54 -23.11
N VAL A 652 74.08 13.17 -22.06
CA VAL A 652 73.80 14.59 -21.72
C VAL A 652 74.51 15.63 -22.60
N SER A 653 75.37 15.23 -23.54
CA SER A 653 76.00 16.16 -24.50
C SER A 653 76.37 15.50 -25.83
N GLY A 654 76.00 16.16 -26.95
CA GLY A 654 76.38 15.78 -28.32
C GLY A 654 75.21 15.76 -29.31
N THR A 655 75.54 15.57 -30.59
CA THR A 655 74.63 15.18 -31.68
C THR A 655 75.30 14.05 -32.43
N GLY A 656 74.57 12.98 -32.77
CA GLY A 656 75.15 11.86 -33.50
C GLY A 656 74.10 10.96 -34.13
N ASP A 657 74.54 10.22 -35.14
CA ASP A 657 73.77 9.19 -35.83
C ASP A 657 74.31 7.81 -35.44
N TRP A 658 73.41 6.88 -35.13
CA TRP A 658 73.75 5.51 -34.78
C TRP A 658 72.68 4.56 -35.29
N THR A 659 73.07 3.31 -35.56
CA THR A 659 72.17 2.26 -36.00
C THR A 659 71.95 1.29 -34.85
N LEU A 660 70.70 1.14 -34.41
CA LEU A 660 70.34 0.14 -33.40
C LEU A 660 70.22 -1.24 -34.07
N HIS A 661 71.08 -2.17 -33.67
CA HIS A 661 70.99 -3.58 -34.03
C HIS A 661 70.28 -4.33 -32.90
N ILE A 662 69.19 -5.03 -33.23
CA ILE A 662 68.45 -5.89 -32.30
C ILE A 662 68.84 -7.33 -32.63
N ASP A 663 69.48 -8.01 -31.69
CA ASP A 663 69.80 -9.43 -31.82
C ASP A 663 68.56 -10.26 -31.50
N GLU A 664 68.01 -10.92 -32.51
CA GLU A 664 66.78 -11.71 -32.41
C GLU A 664 66.94 -12.91 -31.46
N GLN A 665 68.16 -13.35 -31.18
CA GLN A 665 68.44 -14.49 -30.29
C GLN A 665 68.47 -14.11 -28.80
N ALA A 666 68.54 -12.83 -28.47
CA ALA A 666 68.62 -12.35 -27.08
C ALA A 666 67.25 -12.02 -26.46
N LEU A 667 66.16 -12.13 -27.23
CA LEU A 667 64.80 -11.83 -26.78
C LEU A 667 64.05 -13.13 -26.50
N ASP A 668 63.82 -13.44 -25.23
CA ASP A 668 63.06 -14.61 -24.82
C ASP A 668 61.56 -14.29 -24.87
N PHE A 669 60.89 -14.69 -25.96
CA PHE A 669 59.45 -14.53 -26.10
C PHE A 669 58.75 -15.77 -25.55
N PRO A 670 57.70 -15.63 -24.70
CA PRO A 670 56.89 -16.77 -24.27
C PRO A 670 56.36 -17.50 -25.51
N SER A 671 56.60 -18.81 -25.57
CA SER A 671 56.39 -19.68 -26.73
C SER A 671 55.09 -19.39 -27.50
N GLY A 672 55.22 -18.87 -28.73
CA GLY A 672 54.08 -18.76 -29.65
C GLY A 672 54.16 -17.74 -30.80
N ASN A 673 55.05 -16.74 -30.77
CA ASN A 673 55.08 -15.68 -31.81
C ASN A 673 56.46 -15.54 -32.48
N SER A 674 56.78 -16.42 -33.42
CA SER A 674 58.00 -16.38 -34.23
C SER A 674 57.90 -15.52 -35.51
N ASN A 675 57.08 -14.46 -35.52
CA ASN A 675 56.80 -13.66 -36.72
C ASN A 675 57.10 -12.16 -36.55
N PHE A 676 58.19 -11.83 -35.85
CA PHE A 676 58.76 -10.48 -35.85
C PHE A 676 59.94 -10.43 -36.81
N VAL A 677 59.97 -9.44 -37.70
CA VAL A 677 61.13 -9.16 -38.56
C VAL A 677 61.76 -7.88 -38.03
N PHE A 678 62.94 -7.97 -37.42
CA PHE A 678 63.63 -6.79 -36.92
C PHE A 678 64.47 -6.19 -38.05
N ARG A 679 64.37 -4.88 -38.24
CA ARG A 679 65.25 -4.14 -39.14
C ARG A 679 66.08 -3.18 -38.31
N ASN A 680 67.32 -3.00 -38.75
CA ASN A 680 68.18 -1.96 -38.23
C ASN A 680 67.47 -0.61 -38.34
N VAL A 681 67.44 0.14 -37.24
CA VAL A 681 66.84 1.47 -37.22
C VAL A 681 67.95 2.49 -37.08
N ASP A 682 68.08 3.36 -38.08
CA ASP A 682 68.96 4.52 -38.02
C ASP A 682 68.29 5.60 -37.19
N VAL A 683 69.00 6.06 -36.15
CA VAL A 683 68.48 7.01 -35.17
C VAL A 683 69.41 8.21 -35.07
N SER A 684 68.88 9.37 -35.42
CA SER A 684 69.52 10.67 -35.19
C SER A 684 68.97 11.30 -33.91
N TRP A 685 69.85 11.89 -33.09
CA TRP A 685 69.42 12.50 -31.82
C TRP A 685 70.18 13.79 -31.48
N THR A 686 69.56 14.58 -30.59
CA THR A 686 70.13 15.78 -29.98
C THR A 686 70.00 15.74 -28.45
N ALA A 687 70.92 16.39 -27.73
CA ALA A 687 71.02 16.31 -26.27
C ALA A 687 69.71 16.68 -25.55
N GLY A 688 69.31 15.85 -24.58
CA GLY A 688 68.10 16.05 -23.77
C GLY A 688 66.79 15.57 -24.39
N GLN A 689 66.81 15.08 -25.64
CA GLN A 689 65.62 14.57 -26.32
C GLN A 689 65.32 13.12 -25.92
N VAL A 690 64.04 12.82 -25.66
CA VAL A 690 63.55 11.43 -25.61
C VAL A 690 63.31 10.99 -27.05
N VAL A 691 64.00 9.94 -27.49
CA VAL A 691 63.84 9.38 -28.82
C VAL A 691 63.04 8.10 -28.72
N ASN A 692 61.85 8.12 -29.31
CA ASN A 692 60.96 6.96 -29.36
C ASN A 692 61.22 6.20 -30.66
N VAL A 693 61.74 4.98 -30.57
CA VAL A 693 61.89 4.12 -31.74
C VAL A 693 60.65 3.26 -31.87
N ARG A 694 59.92 3.48 -32.96
CA ARG A 694 58.72 2.73 -33.31
C ARG A 694 59.13 1.47 -34.06
N ILE A 695 58.94 0.31 -33.44
CA ILE A 695 59.07 -0.97 -34.14
C ILE A 695 57.67 -1.39 -34.57
N VAL A 696 57.47 -1.44 -35.89
CA VAL A 696 56.20 -1.86 -36.51
C VAL A 696 56.37 -3.29 -36.99
N ARG A 697 55.34 -4.11 -36.80
CA ARG A 697 55.29 -5.47 -37.31
C ARG A 697 55.43 -5.53 -38.82
#